data_AF-A0A3S7V062-F1
#
_entry.id   AF-A0A3S7V062-F1
#
_cell.length_a   1.000
_cell.length_b   1.000
_cell.length_c   1.000
_cell.angle_alpha   90.00
_cell.angle_beta   90.00
_cell.angle_gamma   90.00
#
_symmetry.space_group_name_H-M   'P 1'
#
loop_
_entity.id
_entity.type
_entity.pdbx_description
1 polymer ?
#
loop_
_entity_poly.entity_id
_entity_poly.type
_entity_poly.pdbx_seq_one_letter_code
_entity_poly.pdbx_strand_id
1 'polypeptide(L)'
;MFLLTKSTHRMVVRYHPQIGHLFVPGLCARIPTVLGGHYAVTNSLGFRSDVEFEPKRGDRPRILFFGDSITAGDGVDNAQRFAELTGEALGAEVYNYAVSGTATDQQLLVLEHFAGGVEADLVVLCVYVENIERIKVAFRESIDRSTQRRVLVPKPYFTLESGALALHHVPVPVERPRAEERSGAEFQKNEPISNPIRDHIIKPLDKHLGPSTLKAARAAVREHLPWLLPAVVRHSGFQPHKDYESAHTKGFRLMEAILRRFAASSAPTPLLIVPLPTPYFFRDALEPIYQRLFERLGDKSRVFVADMTTPLVSLPRAEKKQLTFGDDPHYTPQGHARVAKAMAEAIRKTPAWQQIERLRGAPAAAPARARAAEVAARPTYVLGLSCFDRGSAAALVKDGQVTAAAEEEWFSRLDGDRGFPRFAINYCLEQAGIHARDLSAIIVRDDSASVLEARLRALASAGGGRRARGAWDRCIPSWLHDELGLPQLVRRYLAFEGPLLRSSSLHAQAAAGFYASPFDRAAVLTFDGAGDTATASIGVGSSEGVEILATTRLPDALGRFASAMAELCGFTGAAGVLALIDLAPLGQPRYAERILRELVTMHEDGTIELQAGAFSWLPGEAMTTPEVAELLGGPARKPGAPITAREQDLACSVRAVVGEALVRAARFAHARTGEEKLVLTGAVAQLGAADGRLASEGPFEEIWIHPVSGDAAAAMGAALAAHHVYLENPRARPSAPQPSGARFGPGYSEAEIAAFVETHDLPHRTLEISALAGEVAKALAEGKVVGVFTGRMEVGPRAPGGRVILAGVRDEPAARTGLFAAGARDELPELFEIVSAFEAHAGGKGLAAAPFAAPGEPVVCSPDDAYRCFMISKMDVLALGNRLLVKADQPPWPAEEGGGQLSDDASTGDAQALGAVFQSDFLPAASALLGGAPAEGAGATWREAREKRLGKDTLPIPRVLDAPTLDPRLAAAAITASCEPGPGTAALGRLIARLIEVGML
;
A
#
# COMPACT_ATOMS: atom_id res chain seq x y z
N MET A 1 -12.22 8.37 10.66
CA MET A 1 -11.73 8.20 12.04
C MET A 1 -10.41 7.42 12.02
N PHE A 2 -9.32 8.10 12.38
CA PHE A 2 -7.93 7.68 12.18
C PHE A 2 -7.52 6.36 12.89
N LEU A 3 -8.22 6.00 13.97
CA LEU A 3 -7.95 4.79 14.77
C LEU A 3 -8.74 3.54 14.31
N LEU A 4 -9.63 3.66 13.32
CA LEU A 4 -10.60 2.60 12.98
C LEU A 4 -10.30 1.80 11.72
N THR A 5 -9.41 2.25 10.84
CA THR A 5 -9.14 1.54 9.58
C THR A 5 -7.64 1.37 9.35
N LYS A 6 -7.23 0.19 8.86
CA LYS A 6 -5.86 -0.11 8.42
C LYS A 6 -5.58 0.63 7.11
N SER A 7 -5.51 1.97 7.19
CA SER A 7 -5.33 2.86 6.04
C SER A 7 -3.85 3.03 5.65
N THR A 8 -2.93 2.67 6.53
CA THR A 8 -1.48 2.68 6.31
C THR A 8 -0.83 1.46 6.93
N HIS A 9 0.32 1.05 6.39
CA HIS A 9 1.15 -0.05 6.88
C HIS A 9 1.96 0.33 8.14
N ARG A 10 1.96 1.60 8.53
CA ARG A 10 2.69 2.11 9.71
C ARG A 10 1.88 2.02 11.00
N MET A 11 2.62 1.89 12.10
CA MET A 11 2.11 2.23 13.42
C MET A 11 2.18 3.74 13.61
N VAL A 12 1.03 4.38 13.78
CA VAL A 12 0.96 5.85 13.80
C VAL A 12 0.79 6.41 15.20
N VAL A 13 0.21 5.64 16.12
CA VAL A 13 0.05 6.03 17.52
C VAL A 13 0.77 5.06 18.43
N ARG A 14 1.29 5.57 19.54
CA ARG A 14 1.85 4.81 20.66
C ARG A 14 0.99 5.02 21.91
N TYR A 15 0.96 4.03 22.78
CA TYR A 15 0.40 4.17 24.13
C TYR A 15 1.12 5.28 24.92
N HIS A 16 0.38 6.02 25.73
CA HIS A 16 0.93 6.99 26.67
C HIS A 16 0.20 6.91 28.02
N PRO A 17 0.89 6.66 29.15
CA PRO A 17 0.24 6.36 30.42
C PRO A 17 -0.55 7.53 31.01
N GLN A 18 -0.27 8.77 30.62
CA GLN A 18 -0.97 9.95 31.16
C GLN A 18 -2.00 10.55 30.20
N ILE A 19 -1.87 10.29 28.89
CA ILE A 19 -2.69 10.94 27.85
C ILE A 19 -3.62 9.91 27.18
N GLY A 20 -3.29 8.63 27.26
CA GLY A 20 -3.90 7.52 26.53
C GLY A 20 -3.02 7.13 25.35
N HIS A 21 -2.79 8.07 24.44
CA HIS A 21 -1.95 7.86 23.26
C HIS A 21 -1.36 9.16 22.73
N LEU A 22 -0.27 9.04 21.97
CA LEU A 22 0.36 10.10 21.18
C LEU A 22 0.73 9.54 19.80
N PHE A 23 1.13 10.39 18.86
CA PHE A 23 1.74 9.87 17.65
C PHE A 23 3.11 9.24 17.96
N VAL A 24 3.53 8.29 17.12
CA VAL A 24 4.89 7.78 17.17
C VAL A 24 5.87 8.92 16.90
N PRO A 25 6.89 9.15 17.73
CA PRO A 25 7.89 10.21 17.52
C PRO A 25 8.65 10.08 16.20
N GLY A 26 8.94 11.21 15.54
CA GLY A 26 9.71 11.23 14.29
C GLY A 26 9.04 10.53 13.10
N LEU A 27 7.76 10.17 13.24
CA LEU A 27 7.00 9.49 12.21
C LEU A 27 6.82 10.39 10.99
N CYS A 28 6.98 9.81 9.80
CA CYS A 28 6.50 10.34 8.53
C CYS A 28 5.59 9.28 7.88
N ALA A 29 4.27 9.42 8.07
CA ALA A 29 3.30 8.45 7.57
C ALA A 29 2.36 9.10 6.55
N ARG A 30 2.17 8.44 5.41
CA ARG A 30 1.19 8.83 4.40
C ARG A 30 -0.12 8.09 4.65
N ILE A 31 -1.18 8.87 4.80
CA ILE A 31 -2.53 8.40 5.10
C ILE A 31 -3.43 8.68 3.89
N PRO A 32 -3.94 7.65 3.20
CA PRO A 32 -4.87 7.81 2.08
C PRO A 32 -6.13 8.57 2.47
N THR A 33 -6.59 9.44 1.57
CA THR A 33 -7.86 10.18 1.68
C THR A 33 -8.53 10.23 0.32
N VAL A 34 -9.77 10.72 0.27
CA VAL A 34 -10.49 10.93 -1.00
C VAL A 34 -9.84 11.98 -1.93
N LEU A 35 -8.84 12.73 -1.44
CA LEU A 35 -8.04 13.68 -2.22
C LEU A 35 -6.65 13.12 -2.58
N GLY A 36 -6.49 11.80 -2.57
CA GLY A 36 -5.24 11.11 -2.89
C GLY A 36 -4.37 10.79 -1.67
N GLY A 37 -4.49 11.51 -0.56
CA GLY A 37 -3.77 11.25 0.70
C GLY A 37 -3.11 12.49 1.32
N HIS A 38 -2.62 12.37 2.54
CA HIS A 38 -1.88 13.41 3.27
C HIS A 38 -0.78 12.82 4.16
N TYR A 39 0.17 13.65 4.59
CA TYR A 39 1.25 13.26 5.50
C TYR A 39 0.98 13.68 6.94
N ALA A 40 1.14 12.72 7.84
CA ALA A 40 1.31 12.94 9.27
C ALA A 40 2.80 12.87 9.60
N VAL A 41 3.45 14.04 9.65
CA VAL A 41 4.84 14.20 10.09
C VAL A 41 4.85 14.67 11.54
N THR A 42 5.69 14.08 12.38
CA THR A 42 5.73 14.36 13.82
C THR A 42 7.14 14.69 14.31
N ASN A 43 7.20 15.50 15.36
CA ASN A 43 8.44 15.82 16.05
C ASN A 43 8.86 14.73 17.04
N SER A 44 9.98 14.95 17.74
CA SER A 44 10.53 14.02 18.73
C SER A 44 9.61 13.75 19.95
N LEU A 45 8.61 14.61 20.19
CA LEU A 45 7.64 14.44 21.26
C LEU A 45 6.39 13.63 20.83
N GLY A 46 6.22 13.38 19.53
CA GLY A 46 5.03 12.71 18.98
C GLY A 46 3.85 13.65 18.76
N PHE A 47 4.11 14.95 18.55
CA PHE A 47 3.11 15.89 18.04
C PHE A 47 3.31 16.11 16.55
N ARG A 48 2.21 16.21 15.80
CA ARG A 48 2.30 16.50 14.35
C ARG A 48 2.88 17.89 14.13
N SER A 49 4.10 17.96 13.63
CA SER A 49 4.85 19.20 13.43
C SER A 49 6.05 18.94 12.52
N ASP A 50 6.41 19.91 11.68
CA ASP A 50 7.64 19.90 10.86
C ASP A 50 8.83 20.51 11.61
N VAL A 51 8.61 20.97 12.85
CA VAL A 51 9.62 21.59 13.72
C VAL A 51 9.60 20.99 15.12
N GLU A 52 10.76 20.99 15.77
CA GLU A 52 10.88 20.64 17.18
C GLU A 52 10.34 21.74 18.09
N PHE A 53 9.82 21.35 19.25
CA PHE A 53 9.26 22.29 20.22
C PHE A 53 10.31 22.67 21.25
N GLU A 54 10.76 23.92 21.21
CA GLU A 54 11.78 24.44 22.13
C GLU A 54 11.14 25.22 23.30
N PRO A 55 11.63 25.07 24.54
CA PRO A 55 11.07 25.79 25.70
C PRO A 55 11.13 27.31 25.57
N LYS A 56 12.23 27.87 25.05
CA LYS A 56 12.42 29.31 24.90
C LYS A 56 11.87 29.79 23.56
N ARG A 57 11.27 30.98 23.54
CA ARG A 57 10.82 31.59 22.28
C ARG A 57 11.94 32.33 21.57
N GLY A 58 11.90 32.28 20.24
CA GLY A 58 12.76 33.12 19.39
C GLY A 58 12.20 34.53 19.19
N ASP A 59 12.63 35.19 18.11
CA ASP A 59 12.26 36.58 17.81
C ASP A 59 10.85 36.74 17.24
N ARG A 60 10.12 35.68 16.91
CA ARG A 60 8.73 35.74 16.42
C ARG A 60 7.74 35.49 17.56
N PRO A 61 6.52 36.06 17.53
CA PRO A 61 5.52 35.72 18.52
C PRO A 61 5.21 34.23 18.41
N ARG A 62 4.99 33.54 19.54
CA ARG A 62 4.67 32.11 19.54
C ARG A 62 3.25 31.87 20.02
N ILE A 63 2.52 31.03 19.27
CA ILE A 63 1.17 30.59 19.61
C ILE A 63 1.16 29.08 19.86
N LEU A 64 0.65 28.64 21.01
CA LEU A 64 0.45 27.22 21.30
C LEU A 64 -1.01 26.84 21.01
N PHE A 65 -1.22 25.88 20.12
CA PHE A 65 -2.54 25.35 19.80
C PHE A 65 -2.79 24.02 20.50
N PHE A 66 -3.99 23.86 21.07
CA PHE A 66 -4.46 22.64 21.70
C PHE A 66 -5.83 22.26 21.12
N GLY A 67 -6.10 20.97 20.98
CA GLY A 67 -7.37 20.49 20.45
C GLY A 67 -7.34 19.01 20.06
N ASP A 68 -8.47 18.53 19.54
CA ASP A 68 -8.60 17.15 19.10
C ASP A 68 -8.19 16.98 17.62
N SER A 69 -8.69 15.92 16.95
CA SER A 69 -8.37 15.61 15.55
C SER A 69 -8.70 16.72 14.55
N ILE A 70 -9.66 17.60 14.85
CA ILE A 70 -9.98 18.75 14.01
C ILE A 70 -8.81 19.74 14.01
N THR A 71 -8.17 19.94 15.17
CA THR A 71 -7.04 20.86 15.35
C THR A 71 -5.71 20.22 14.98
N ALA A 72 -5.57 18.91 15.23
CA ALA A 72 -4.44 18.12 14.75
C ALA A 72 -4.40 18.08 13.21
N GLY A 73 -5.53 18.35 12.56
CA GLY A 73 -5.67 18.49 11.11
C GLY A 73 -5.68 17.15 10.38
N ASP A 74 -6.42 16.18 10.90
CA ASP A 74 -6.58 14.88 10.23
C ASP A 74 -7.20 15.09 8.84
N GLY A 75 -6.54 14.60 7.80
CA GLY A 75 -6.98 14.73 6.41
C GLY A 75 -6.17 15.71 5.55
N VAL A 76 -5.27 16.51 6.15
CA VAL A 76 -4.40 17.46 5.43
C VAL A 76 -2.96 17.42 5.94
N ASP A 77 -2.00 17.86 5.12
CA ASP A 77 -0.59 17.98 5.53
C ASP A 77 -0.41 19.03 6.62
N ASN A 78 0.69 18.95 7.39
CA ASN A 78 1.00 19.90 8.48
C ASN A 78 0.89 21.37 8.03
N ALA A 79 1.48 21.72 6.88
CA ALA A 79 1.45 23.07 6.33
C ALA A 79 0.05 23.56 5.89
N GLN A 80 -0.91 22.66 5.71
CA GLN A 80 -2.27 23.00 5.29
C GLN A 80 -3.25 23.12 6.46
N ARG A 81 -2.83 22.78 7.68
CA ARG A 81 -3.67 22.85 8.87
C ARG A 81 -3.94 24.30 9.23
N PHE A 82 -5.08 24.52 9.88
CA PHE A 82 -5.50 25.89 10.18
C PHE A 82 -4.59 26.55 11.22
N ALA A 83 -3.95 25.77 12.11
CA ALA A 83 -3.03 26.30 13.11
C ALA A 83 -1.82 26.94 12.43
N GLU A 84 -1.16 26.20 11.52
CA GLU A 84 -0.02 26.68 10.73
C GLU A 84 -0.40 27.86 9.83
N LEU A 85 -1.53 27.77 9.12
CA LEU A 85 -2.02 28.86 8.27
C LEU A 85 -2.37 30.12 9.08
N THR A 86 -2.88 29.97 10.31
CA THR A 86 -3.11 31.11 11.22
C THR A 86 -1.78 31.72 11.66
N GLY A 87 -0.79 30.90 12.00
CA GLY A 87 0.57 31.36 12.31
C GLY A 87 1.17 32.17 11.18
N GLU A 88 1.10 31.65 9.94
CA GLU A 88 1.56 32.33 8.73
C GLU A 88 0.85 33.69 8.55
N ALA A 89 -0.48 33.73 8.66
CA ALA A 89 -1.26 34.96 8.52
C ALA A 89 -0.93 36.02 9.59
N LEU A 90 -0.42 35.61 10.75
CA LEU A 90 -0.06 36.48 11.87
C LEU A 90 1.45 36.74 11.99
N GLY A 91 2.29 36.14 11.13
CA GLY A 91 3.74 36.20 11.26
C GLY A 91 4.30 35.53 12.53
N ALA A 92 3.58 34.54 13.06
CA ALA A 92 3.86 33.86 14.32
C ALA A 92 4.45 32.45 14.10
N GLU A 93 5.24 31.99 15.07
CA GLU A 93 5.57 30.59 15.24
C GLU A 93 4.39 29.85 15.88
N VAL A 94 4.12 28.63 15.43
CA VAL A 94 3.01 27.81 15.93
C VAL A 94 3.53 26.48 16.42
N TYR A 95 3.23 26.15 17.67
CA TYR A 95 3.38 24.80 18.21
C TYR A 95 1.99 24.19 18.38
N ASN A 96 1.68 23.20 17.57
CA ASN A 96 0.40 22.51 17.59
C ASN A 96 0.50 21.23 18.44
N TYR A 97 0.02 21.33 19.68
CA TYR A 97 -0.07 20.23 20.65
C TYR A 97 -1.35 19.38 20.50
N ALA A 98 -2.16 19.62 19.48
CA ALA A 98 -3.38 18.86 19.28
C ALA A 98 -3.10 17.38 19.01
N VAL A 99 -3.95 16.50 19.58
CA VAL A 99 -3.79 15.04 19.48
C VAL A 99 -5.08 14.42 18.97
N SER A 100 -4.99 13.68 17.87
CA SER A 100 -6.14 13.05 17.23
C SER A 100 -6.80 12.00 18.12
N GLY A 101 -8.13 11.94 18.09
CA GLY A 101 -8.90 10.99 18.92
C GLY A 101 -8.99 11.32 20.41
N THR A 102 -8.41 12.44 20.86
CA THR A 102 -8.55 12.94 22.23
C THR A 102 -9.78 13.84 22.38
N ALA A 103 -10.03 14.30 23.61
CA ALA A 103 -11.02 15.31 23.92
C ALA A 103 -10.45 16.43 24.79
N THR A 104 -11.26 17.44 25.10
CA THR A 104 -10.84 18.65 25.83
C THR A 104 -10.22 18.36 27.21
N ASP A 105 -10.67 17.32 27.90
CA ASP A 105 -10.07 16.83 29.15
C ASP A 105 -8.63 16.34 28.97
N GLN A 106 -8.37 15.56 27.93
CA GLN A 106 -7.03 15.09 27.61
C GLN A 106 -6.11 16.25 27.17
N GLN A 107 -6.66 17.26 26.49
CA GLN A 107 -5.88 18.45 26.10
C GLN A 107 -5.42 19.28 27.31
N LEU A 108 -6.18 19.30 28.39
CA LEU A 108 -5.72 19.83 29.68
C LEU A 108 -4.48 19.08 30.18
N LEU A 109 -4.50 17.74 30.12
CA LEU A 109 -3.34 16.93 30.51
C LEU A 109 -2.15 17.19 29.57
N VAL A 110 -2.38 17.35 28.26
CA VAL A 110 -1.30 17.69 27.31
C VAL A 110 -0.64 19.02 27.69
N LEU A 111 -1.42 20.06 28.01
CA LEU A 111 -0.89 21.34 28.49
C LEU A 111 -0.01 21.14 29.74
N GLU A 112 -0.56 20.47 30.75
CA GLU A 112 0.09 20.28 32.06
C GLU A 112 1.40 19.46 31.96
N HIS A 113 1.48 18.50 31.04
CA HIS A 113 2.63 17.59 30.93
C HIS A 113 3.68 18.02 29.88
N PHE A 114 3.27 18.66 28.79
CA PHE A 114 4.17 18.93 27.65
C PHE A 114 4.47 20.41 27.40
N ALA A 115 3.60 21.31 27.88
CA ALA A 115 3.72 22.74 27.57
C ALA A 115 3.93 23.63 28.79
N GLY A 116 3.95 23.08 30.02
CA GLY A 116 4.10 23.86 31.25
C GLY A 116 5.39 24.69 31.38
N GLY A 117 6.42 24.39 30.59
CA GLY A 117 7.69 25.13 30.53
C GLY A 117 7.96 25.86 29.21
N VAL A 118 6.96 25.94 28.32
CA VAL A 118 7.13 26.49 26.97
C VAL A 118 6.65 27.94 26.93
N GLU A 119 7.56 28.86 26.63
CA GLU A 119 7.26 30.28 26.49
C GLU A 119 6.35 30.53 25.29
N ALA A 120 5.27 31.28 25.49
CA ALA A 120 4.33 31.65 24.44
C ALA A 120 3.70 33.01 24.68
N ASP A 121 3.27 33.64 23.59
CA ASP A 121 2.55 34.92 23.62
C ASP A 121 1.03 34.72 23.71
N LEU A 122 0.54 33.58 23.23
CA LEU A 122 -0.87 33.22 23.25
C LEU A 122 -1.05 31.71 23.29
N VAL A 123 -1.97 31.23 24.12
CA VAL A 123 -2.48 29.86 24.07
C VAL A 123 -3.85 29.87 23.40
N VAL A 124 -4.07 28.96 22.45
CA VAL A 124 -5.34 28.77 21.75
C VAL A 124 -5.85 27.37 22.04
N LEU A 125 -7.00 27.27 22.71
CA LEU A 125 -7.69 26.01 22.96
C LEU A 125 -8.88 25.87 22.02
N CYS A 126 -8.75 25.00 21.03
CA CYS A 126 -9.81 24.64 20.10
C CYS A 126 -10.69 23.53 20.69
N VAL A 127 -11.93 23.86 21.02
CA VAL A 127 -12.92 22.94 21.62
C VAL A 127 -13.91 22.53 20.54
N TYR A 128 -13.69 21.37 19.92
CA TYR A 128 -14.70 20.80 19.02
C TYR A 128 -15.95 20.43 19.82
N VAL A 129 -17.10 21.01 19.48
CA VAL A 129 -18.27 21.00 20.39
C VAL A 129 -18.78 19.61 20.73
N GLU A 130 -18.56 18.61 19.86
CA GLU A 130 -18.87 17.20 20.13
C GLU A 130 -18.07 16.62 21.33
N ASN A 131 -16.96 17.24 21.72
CA ASN A 131 -16.12 16.79 22.84
C ASN A 131 -16.89 16.74 24.16
N ILE A 132 -18.02 17.43 24.30
CA ILE A 132 -18.91 17.30 25.46
C ILE A 132 -19.40 15.87 25.68
N GLU A 133 -19.50 15.07 24.61
CA GLU A 133 -19.82 13.64 24.70
C GLU A 133 -18.59 12.80 25.11
N ARG A 134 -17.39 13.18 24.64
CA ARG A 134 -16.13 12.46 24.89
C ARG A 134 -15.56 12.65 26.28
N ILE A 135 -15.85 13.75 26.96
CA ILE A 135 -15.40 13.99 28.34
C ILE A 135 -16.21 13.19 29.37
N LYS A 136 -17.37 12.63 28.99
CA LYS A 136 -18.27 11.89 29.88
C LYS A 136 -17.95 10.40 29.95
N VAL A 137 -17.03 9.90 29.14
CA VAL A 137 -16.80 8.47 28.94
C VAL A 137 -15.37 8.08 29.30
N ALA A 138 -15.21 6.87 29.83
CA ALA A 138 -13.92 6.32 30.25
C ALA A 138 -13.22 5.54 29.11
N PHE A 139 -13.97 5.20 28.06
CA PHE A 139 -13.48 4.42 26.92
C PHE A 139 -13.89 5.03 25.57
N ARG A 140 -13.09 4.73 24.54
CA ARG A 140 -13.36 5.03 23.14
C ARG A 140 -13.46 3.73 22.36
N GLU A 141 -14.51 3.58 21.56
CA GLU A 141 -14.60 2.44 20.64
C GLU A 141 -13.49 2.53 19.59
N SER A 142 -12.80 1.42 19.34
CA SER A 142 -11.79 1.26 18.30
C SER A 142 -11.96 -0.10 17.61
N ILE A 143 -11.31 -0.28 16.46
CA ILE A 143 -11.13 -1.61 15.86
C ILE A 143 -9.69 -2.02 16.12
N ASP A 144 -9.52 -3.20 16.70
CA ASP A 144 -8.22 -3.79 16.91
C ASP A 144 -7.60 -4.20 15.56
N ARG A 145 -6.34 -3.81 15.32
CA ARG A 145 -5.74 -3.92 13.99
C ARG A 145 -5.43 -5.37 13.59
N SER A 146 -5.04 -6.21 14.54
CA SER A 146 -4.66 -7.60 14.27
C SER A 146 -5.88 -8.51 14.23
N THR A 147 -6.82 -8.35 15.15
CA THR A 147 -8.01 -9.20 15.25
C THR A 147 -9.21 -8.70 14.45
N GLN A 148 -9.19 -7.44 13.98
CA GLN A 148 -10.34 -6.74 13.34
C GLN A 148 -11.61 -6.69 14.22
N ARG A 149 -11.48 -6.96 15.52
CA ARG A 149 -12.59 -6.94 16.48
C ARG A 149 -12.83 -5.53 17.03
N ARG A 150 -14.06 -5.25 17.43
CA ARG A 150 -14.39 -3.99 18.12
C ARG A 150 -13.90 -4.07 19.57
N VAL A 151 -13.03 -3.15 19.94
CA VAL A 151 -12.43 -3.07 21.27
C VAL A 151 -12.67 -1.68 21.87
N LEU A 152 -12.61 -1.60 23.18
CA LEU A 152 -12.72 -0.35 23.92
C LEU A 152 -11.33 0.08 24.37
N VAL A 153 -10.85 1.21 23.86
CA VAL A 153 -9.59 1.81 24.25
C VAL A 153 -9.84 2.71 25.47
N PRO A 154 -9.27 2.39 26.64
CA PRO A 154 -9.40 3.24 27.82
C PRO A 154 -8.71 4.58 27.59
N LYS A 155 -9.26 5.64 28.19
CA LYS A 155 -8.68 6.99 28.19
C LYS A 155 -8.64 7.56 29.61
N PRO A 156 -7.74 8.51 29.90
CA PRO A 156 -7.84 9.28 31.13
C PRO A 156 -9.05 10.21 31.03
N TYR A 157 -9.79 10.36 32.12
CA TYR A 157 -11.01 11.17 32.13
C TYR A 157 -11.21 11.81 33.50
N PHE A 158 -12.02 12.87 33.52
CA PHE A 158 -12.38 13.55 34.77
C PHE A 158 -13.83 13.29 35.17
N THR A 159 -14.07 13.25 36.47
CA THR A 159 -15.40 13.36 37.08
C THR A 159 -15.49 14.64 37.92
N LEU A 160 -16.70 15.09 38.20
CA LEU A 160 -16.95 16.14 39.19
C LEU A 160 -17.34 15.49 40.53
N GLU A 161 -16.41 15.50 41.48
CA GLU A 161 -16.59 14.96 42.83
C GLU A 161 -16.59 16.13 43.81
N SER A 162 -17.71 16.34 44.51
CA SER A 162 -17.89 17.47 45.44
C SER A 162 -17.56 18.86 44.85
N GLY A 163 -17.74 19.03 43.53
CA GLY A 163 -17.45 20.28 42.81
C GLY A 163 -16.00 20.45 42.35
N ALA A 164 -15.11 19.49 42.64
CA ALA A 164 -13.74 19.46 42.16
C ALA A 164 -13.55 18.42 41.04
N LEU A 165 -12.56 18.64 40.18
CA LEU A 165 -12.18 17.67 39.15
C LEU A 165 -11.34 16.55 39.77
N ALA A 166 -11.84 15.31 39.68
CA ALA A 166 -11.08 14.11 40.03
C ALA A 166 -10.63 13.40 38.75
N LEU A 167 -9.33 13.10 38.66
CA LEU A 167 -8.71 12.44 37.50
C LEU A 167 -8.70 10.93 37.70
N HIS A 168 -9.17 10.19 36.71
CA HIS A 168 -9.25 8.73 36.69
C HIS A 168 -8.43 8.16 35.52
N HIS A 169 -8.11 6.87 35.60
CA HIS A 169 -7.31 6.14 34.58
C HIS A 169 -5.94 6.80 34.32
N VAL A 170 -5.21 7.15 35.37
CA VAL A 170 -3.78 7.53 35.28
C VAL A 170 -2.99 6.72 36.31
N PRO A 171 -2.12 5.77 35.89
CA PRO A 171 -1.82 5.44 34.48
C PRO A 171 -3.03 4.86 33.74
N VAL A 172 -3.12 5.13 32.44
CA VAL A 172 -4.19 4.64 31.58
C VAL A 172 -4.07 3.12 31.47
N PRO A 173 -5.14 2.34 31.72
CA PRO A 173 -5.09 0.89 31.56
C PRO A 173 -4.64 0.48 30.15
N VAL A 174 -3.88 -0.61 30.04
CA VAL A 174 -3.45 -1.15 28.73
C VAL A 174 -4.50 -2.10 28.15
N GLU A 175 -5.24 -2.79 29.03
CA GLU A 175 -6.25 -3.77 28.65
C GLU A 175 -7.41 -3.13 27.87
N ARG A 176 -7.75 -3.75 26.72
CA ARG A 176 -8.80 -3.29 25.81
C ARG A 176 -9.95 -4.30 25.80
N PRO A 177 -10.96 -4.14 26.66
CA PRO A 177 -12.09 -5.07 26.70
C PRO A 177 -12.89 -5.00 25.40
N ARG A 178 -13.65 -6.06 25.11
CA ARG A 178 -14.52 -6.07 23.92
C ARG A 178 -15.68 -5.11 24.12
N ALA A 179 -16.17 -4.55 23.01
CA ALA A 179 -17.29 -3.62 23.05
C ALA A 179 -18.56 -4.24 23.67
N GLU A 180 -18.75 -5.56 23.54
CA GLU A 180 -19.89 -6.30 24.08
C GLU A 180 -19.80 -6.56 25.60
N GLU A 181 -18.60 -6.45 26.18
CA GLU A 181 -18.33 -6.77 27.60
C GLU A 181 -18.66 -5.59 28.55
N ARG A 182 -19.00 -4.42 28.00
CA ARG A 182 -19.22 -3.18 28.77
C ARG A 182 -20.55 -2.52 28.44
N SER A 183 -21.08 -1.75 29.39
CA SER A 183 -22.30 -0.97 29.20
C SER A 183 -22.10 0.16 28.18
N GLY A 184 -23.08 0.38 27.31
CA GLY A 184 -23.06 1.47 26.33
C GLY A 184 -23.00 2.89 26.91
N ALA A 185 -23.14 3.04 28.24
CA ALA A 185 -22.96 4.32 28.93
C ALA A 185 -21.48 4.65 29.26
N GLU A 186 -20.58 3.66 29.20
CA GLU A 186 -19.16 3.82 29.56
C GLU A 186 -18.28 4.28 28.38
N PHE A 187 -18.82 4.25 27.15
CA PHE A 187 -18.10 4.59 25.93
C PHE A 187 -18.96 5.35 24.93
N GLN A 188 -18.33 6.18 24.09
CA GLN A 188 -19.00 6.83 22.98
C GLN A 188 -18.95 5.91 21.75
N LYS A 189 -20.11 5.59 21.16
CA LYS A 189 -20.19 4.89 19.87
C LYS A 189 -19.63 5.77 18.75
N ASN A 190 -18.97 5.16 17.77
CA ASN A 190 -18.41 5.88 16.61
C ASN A 190 -19.40 6.15 15.48
N GLU A 191 -20.70 6.00 15.73
CA GLU A 191 -21.73 6.30 14.75
C GLU A 191 -22.02 7.81 14.73
N PRO A 192 -22.09 8.45 13.55
CA PRO A 192 -22.50 9.84 13.45
C PRO A 192 -23.88 10.01 14.09
N ILE A 193 -24.08 11.11 14.82
CA ILE A 193 -25.39 11.44 15.38
C ILE A 193 -26.36 11.60 14.21
N SER A 194 -27.19 10.60 13.96
CA SER A 194 -28.08 10.58 12.81
C SER A 194 -29.08 11.71 12.92
N ASN A 195 -29.19 12.52 11.86
CA ASN A 195 -30.30 13.45 11.73
C ASN A 195 -31.51 12.64 11.25
N PRO A 196 -32.55 12.41 12.09
CA PRO A 196 -33.65 11.51 11.78
C PRO A 196 -34.39 11.93 10.50
N ILE A 197 -34.42 13.23 10.20
CA ILE A 197 -35.09 13.78 9.02
C ILE A 197 -34.28 13.51 7.76
N ARG A 198 -32.94 13.61 7.83
CA ARG A 198 -32.07 13.26 6.70
C ARG A 198 -32.11 11.77 6.40
N ASP A 199 -32.14 10.93 7.43
CA ASP A 199 -32.09 9.47 7.29
C ASP A 199 -33.43 8.84 6.90
N HIS A 200 -34.56 9.38 7.37
CA HIS A 200 -35.89 8.86 7.05
C HIS A 200 -36.57 9.53 5.85
N ILE A 201 -36.10 10.70 5.40
CA ILE A 201 -36.69 11.40 4.25
C ILE A 201 -35.73 11.40 3.06
N ILE A 202 -34.47 11.83 3.21
CA ILE A 202 -33.57 12.05 2.05
C ILE A 202 -32.94 10.76 1.53
N LYS A 203 -32.33 9.95 2.41
CA LYS A 203 -31.64 8.71 1.99
C LYS A 203 -32.56 7.73 1.22
N PRO A 204 -33.84 7.53 1.61
CA PRO A 204 -34.77 6.70 0.82
C PRO A 204 -35.15 7.32 -0.53
N LEU A 205 -35.30 8.66 -0.56
CA LEU A 205 -35.57 9.41 -1.80
C LEU A 205 -34.40 9.29 -2.80
N ASP A 206 -33.15 9.40 -2.34
CA ASP A 206 -31.95 9.23 -3.18
C ASP A 206 -31.77 7.77 -3.66
N LYS A 207 -32.22 6.78 -2.88
CA LYS A 207 -32.10 5.34 -3.19
C LYS A 207 -33.17 4.81 -4.16
N HIS A 208 -34.31 5.49 -4.31
CA HIS A 208 -35.44 5.01 -5.11
C HIS A 208 -35.65 5.73 -6.45
N LEU A 209 -34.69 6.55 -6.87
CA LEU A 209 -34.78 7.35 -8.10
C LEU A 209 -33.91 6.76 -9.24
N GLY A 210 -34.46 5.83 -10.04
CA GLY A 210 -33.87 5.25 -11.29
C GLY A 210 -34.38 5.85 -12.63
N PRO A 211 -33.63 5.79 -13.74
CA PRO A 211 -33.63 6.78 -14.84
C PRO A 211 -34.63 6.47 -15.97
N SER A 212 -35.58 7.35 -16.30
CA SER A 212 -35.51 8.08 -17.60
C SER A 212 -36.46 9.29 -17.73
N THR A 213 -37.28 9.63 -16.73
CA THR A 213 -38.24 10.76 -16.82
C THR A 213 -38.14 11.79 -15.69
N LEU A 214 -37.11 11.69 -14.86
CA LEU A 214 -36.98 12.52 -13.65
C LEU A 214 -35.66 13.31 -13.59
N LYS A 215 -34.97 13.59 -14.69
CA LYS A 215 -33.70 14.35 -14.64
C LYS A 215 -33.90 15.82 -14.24
N ALA A 216 -34.95 16.47 -14.76
CA ALA A 216 -35.31 17.85 -14.41
C ALA A 216 -35.94 17.96 -13.01
N ALA A 217 -36.81 17.02 -12.64
CA ALA A 217 -37.39 16.97 -11.30
C ALA A 217 -36.36 16.51 -10.24
N ARG A 218 -35.36 15.68 -10.56
CA ARG A 218 -34.20 15.39 -9.69
C ARG A 218 -33.31 16.60 -9.50
N ALA A 219 -33.02 17.34 -10.57
CA ALA A 219 -32.28 18.58 -10.47
C ALA A 219 -33.05 19.55 -9.58
N ALA A 220 -34.34 19.79 -9.85
CA ALA A 220 -35.20 20.64 -9.05
C ALA A 220 -35.35 20.18 -7.60
N VAL A 221 -35.52 18.89 -7.29
CA VAL A 221 -35.60 18.39 -5.91
C VAL A 221 -34.23 18.46 -5.23
N ARG A 222 -33.13 18.13 -5.89
CA ARG A 222 -31.77 18.21 -5.33
C ARG A 222 -31.26 19.65 -5.21
N GLU A 223 -31.83 20.58 -5.96
CA GLU A 223 -31.55 22.01 -5.97
C GLU A 223 -32.48 22.77 -4.99
N HIS A 224 -33.74 22.35 -4.88
CA HIS A 224 -34.77 23.03 -4.08
C HIS A 224 -35.10 22.34 -2.75
N LEU A 225 -35.26 21.02 -2.63
CA LEU A 225 -35.55 20.37 -1.33
C LEU A 225 -34.51 20.70 -0.22
N PRO A 226 -33.21 20.89 -0.55
CA PRO A 226 -32.25 21.30 0.44
C PRO A 226 -32.43 22.73 0.98
N TRP A 227 -33.17 23.66 0.35
CA TRP A 227 -33.44 24.99 0.95
C TRP A 227 -34.43 24.91 2.12
N LEU A 228 -35.35 23.94 2.09
CA LEU A 228 -36.29 23.68 3.18
C LEU A 228 -35.64 22.96 4.35
N LEU A 229 -34.61 22.14 4.11
CA LEU A 229 -34.04 21.26 5.14
C LEU A 229 -33.52 21.98 6.39
N PRO A 230 -32.73 23.07 6.28
CA PRO A 230 -32.33 23.86 7.45
C PRO A 230 -33.52 24.44 8.21
N ALA A 231 -34.61 24.78 7.52
CA ALA A 231 -35.84 25.23 8.18
C ALA A 231 -36.54 24.07 8.89
N VAL A 232 -36.69 22.92 8.25
CA VAL A 232 -37.34 21.73 8.83
C VAL A 232 -36.56 21.19 10.03
N VAL A 233 -35.22 21.12 9.95
CA VAL A 233 -34.36 20.68 11.06
C VAL A 233 -34.37 21.69 12.21
N ARG A 234 -34.42 23.00 11.94
CA ARG A 234 -34.59 24.02 13.00
C ARG A 234 -35.92 23.90 13.75
N HIS A 235 -37.00 23.54 13.06
CA HIS A 235 -38.33 23.44 13.67
C HIS A 235 -38.65 22.05 14.25
N SER A 236 -37.80 21.05 14.03
CA SER A 236 -38.01 19.69 14.56
C SER A 236 -37.54 19.49 16.00
N GLY A 237 -36.88 20.49 16.59
CA GLY A 237 -36.29 20.38 17.93
C GLY A 237 -35.05 19.47 17.99
N PHE A 238 -34.46 19.12 16.85
CA PHE A 238 -33.23 18.32 16.82
C PHE A 238 -32.04 19.13 17.36
N GLN A 239 -31.49 18.68 18.51
CA GLN A 239 -30.26 19.21 19.09
C GLN A 239 -29.24 18.07 19.22
N PRO A 240 -28.14 18.06 18.44
CA PRO A 240 -27.16 16.97 18.47
C PRO A 240 -26.43 16.85 19.83
N HIS A 241 -26.36 17.93 20.61
CA HIS A 241 -25.61 17.97 21.87
C HIS A 241 -26.44 18.62 22.99
N LYS A 242 -27.32 17.83 23.62
CA LYS A 242 -28.28 18.29 24.63
C LYS A 242 -27.63 18.95 25.85
N ASP A 243 -26.41 18.56 26.20
CA ASP A 243 -25.72 19.17 27.34
C ASP A 243 -25.41 20.67 27.14
N TYR A 244 -25.49 21.23 25.92
CA TYR A 244 -25.38 22.68 25.70
C TYR A 244 -26.70 23.46 25.87
N GLU A 245 -27.82 22.82 26.19
CA GLU A 245 -29.10 23.51 26.38
C GLU A 245 -29.13 24.40 27.64
N SER A 246 -28.29 24.09 28.64
CA SER A 246 -28.23 24.85 29.89
C SER A 246 -26.88 24.74 30.57
N ALA A 247 -26.47 25.80 31.28
CA ALA A 247 -25.28 25.79 32.12
C ALA A 247 -25.39 24.85 33.35
N HIS A 248 -26.57 24.26 33.58
CA HIS A 248 -26.83 23.38 34.71
C HIS A 248 -26.80 21.89 34.35
N THR A 249 -26.63 21.55 33.08
CA THR A 249 -26.47 20.16 32.65
C THR A 249 -25.21 19.56 33.26
N LYS A 250 -25.21 18.25 33.51
CA LYS A 250 -24.05 17.57 34.10
C LYS A 250 -22.84 17.64 33.16
N GLY A 251 -23.04 17.46 31.85
CA GLY A 251 -21.96 17.50 30.86
C GLY A 251 -21.32 18.89 30.74
N PHE A 252 -22.12 19.96 30.70
CA PHE A 252 -21.55 21.31 30.60
C PHE A 252 -20.87 21.75 31.89
N ARG A 253 -21.38 21.39 33.08
CA ARG A 253 -20.67 21.67 34.34
C ARG A 253 -19.28 21.03 34.37
N LEU A 254 -19.17 19.79 33.90
CA LEU A 254 -17.88 19.12 33.78
C LEU A 254 -16.96 19.83 32.77
N MET A 255 -17.48 20.17 31.58
CA MET A 255 -16.75 20.93 30.57
C MET A 255 -16.26 22.28 31.11
N GLU A 256 -17.13 23.04 31.78
CA GLU A 256 -16.80 24.33 32.40
C GLU A 256 -15.68 24.19 33.42
N ALA A 257 -15.74 23.18 34.30
CA ALA A 257 -14.69 22.93 35.28
C ALA A 257 -13.34 22.61 34.61
N ILE A 258 -13.34 21.78 33.56
CA ILE A 258 -12.14 21.47 32.76
C ILE A 258 -11.57 22.75 32.13
N LEU A 259 -12.39 23.56 31.49
CA LEU A 259 -11.97 24.81 30.83
C LEU A 259 -11.42 25.83 31.83
N ARG A 260 -12.01 25.91 33.03
CA ARG A 260 -11.52 26.78 34.10
C ARG A 260 -10.15 26.31 34.62
N ARG A 261 -9.95 25.00 34.78
CA ARG A 261 -8.62 24.46 35.13
C ARG A 261 -7.62 24.70 34.01
N PHE A 262 -8.00 24.52 32.74
CA PHE A 262 -7.14 24.84 31.60
C PHE A 262 -6.71 26.30 31.60
N ALA A 263 -7.65 27.22 31.84
CA ALA A 263 -7.35 28.63 31.97
C ALA A 263 -6.40 28.92 33.14
N ALA A 264 -6.52 28.22 34.27
CA ALA A 264 -5.59 28.36 35.39
C ALA A 264 -4.19 27.83 35.03
N SER A 265 -4.10 26.64 34.41
CA SER A 265 -2.84 26.01 34.02
C SER A 265 -2.10 26.74 32.90
N SER A 266 -2.79 27.56 32.10
CA SER A 266 -2.14 28.40 31.07
C SER A 266 -1.61 29.73 31.60
N ALA A 267 -1.89 30.10 32.85
CA ALA A 267 -1.43 31.36 33.43
C ALA A 267 0.11 31.35 33.58
N PRO A 268 0.80 32.49 33.35
CA PRO A 268 0.26 33.83 33.12
C PRO A 268 -0.14 34.12 31.66
N THR A 269 0.08 33.19 30.74
CA THR A 269 -0.14 33.41 29.30
C THR A 269 -1.63 33.65 28.99
N PRO A 270 -1.95 34.61 28.10
CA PRO A 270 -3.30 34.82 27.60
C PRO A 270 -3.87 33.55 26.93
N LEU A 271 -5.16 33.29 27.15
CA LEU A 271 -5.87 32.13 26.58
C LEU A 271 -7.01 32.59 25.67
N LEU A 272 -7.05 32.07 24.46
CA LEU A 272 -8.20 32.14 23.56
C LEU A 272 -8.89 30.78 23.48
N ILE A 273 -10.12 30.70 23.99
CA ILE A 273 -10.99 29.52 23.85
C ILE A 273 -11.76 29.65 22.53
N VAL A 274 -11.71 28.61 21.70
CA VAL A 274 -12.29 28.60 20.36
C VAL A 274 -13.24 27.41 20.22
N PRO A 275 -14.55 27.61 20.44
CA PRO A 275 -15.55 26.58 20.17
C PRO A 275 -15.63 26.33 18.66
N LEU A 276 -15.28 25.11 18.22
CA LEU A 276 -15.35 24.71 16.81
C LEU A 276 -16.68 24.00 16.51
N PRO A 277 -17.52 24.52 15.59
CA PRO A 277 -18.83 23.95 15.28
C PRO A 277 -18.73 22.58 14.59
N THR A 278 -19.65 21.67 14.92
CA THR A 278 -19.93 20.49 14.09
C THR A 278 -20.63 20.92 12.78
N PRO A 279 -20.59 20.07 11.72
CA PRO A 279 -21.24 20.36 10.45
C PRO A 279 -22.72 20.76 10.56
N TYR A 280 -23.45 20.29 11.56
CA TYR A 280 -24.86 20.65 11.77
C TYR A 280 -25.06 22.17 11.97
N PHE A 281 -24.12 22.87 12.62
CA PHE A 281 -24.27 24.30 12.90
C PHE A 281 -24.00 25.18 11.67
N PHE A 282 -22.99 24.87 10.85
CA PHE A 282 -22.68 25.70 9.69
C PHE A 282 -23.36 25.23 8.39
N ARG A 283 -23.50 23.91 8.15
CA ARG A 283 -24.13 23.35 6.95
C ARG A 283 -25.66 23.36 7.04
N ASP A 284 -26.20 22.98 8.19
CA ASP A 284 -27.65 22.88 8.43
C ASP A 284 -28.22 24.10 9.19
N ALA A 285 -27.37 25.08 9.51
CA ALA A 285 -27.73 26.37 10.11
C ALA A 285 -28.52 26.27 11.43
N LEU A 286 -28.20 25.27 12.26
CA LEU A 286 -28.69 25.19 13.64
C LEU A 286 -28.24 26.41 14.46
N GLU A 287 -29.06 26.83 15.44
CA GLU A 287 -28.67 27.90 16.36
C GLU A 287 -27.47 27.43 17.23
N PRO A 288 -26.36 28.17 17.27
CA PRO A 288 -25.17 27.80 18.05
C PRO A 288 -25.36 28.09 19.54
N ILE A 289 -26.27 27.36 20.18
CA ILE A 289 -26.64 27.57 21.59
C ILE A 289 -25.45 27.49 22.56
N TYR A 290 -24.43 26.71 22.21
CA TYR A 290 -23.21 26.58 23.00
C TYR A 290 -22.41 27.88 23.07
N GLN A 291 -22.45 28.75 22.04
CA GLN A 291 -21.60 29.94 21.96
C GLN A 291 -21.83 30.87 23.16
N ARG A 292 -23.10 31.09 23.54
CA ARG A 292 -23.47 31.90 24.72
C ARG A 292 -22.92 31.32 26.03
N LEU A 293 -22.80 30.00 26.12
CA LEU A 293 -22.26 29.33 27.30
C LEU A 293 -20.74 29.50 27.40
N PHE A 294 -20.03 29.38 26.27
CA PHE A 294 -18.58 29.61 26.24
C PHE A 294 -18.22 31.07 26.51
N GLU A 295 -18.97 32.04 25.98
CA GLU A 295 -18.73 33.48 26.21
C GLU A 295 -18.71 33.88 27.69
N ARG A 296 -19.44 33.14 28.55
CA ARG A 296 -19.44 33.35 30.01
C ARG A 296 -18.12 32.98 30.69
N LEU A 297 -17.23 32.24 30.01
CA LEU A 297 -15.91 31.87 30.53
C LEU A 297 -14.88 32.98 30.34
N GLY A 298 -15.13 33.92 29.42
CA GLY A 298 -14.23 35.03 29.15
C GLY A 298 -14.23 36.06 30.28
N ASP A 299 -13.05 36.57 30.64
CA ASP A 299 -12.88 37.61 31.67
C ASP A 299 -12.36 38.94 31.11
N LYS A 300 -12.19 39.03 29.78
CA LYS A 300 -11.67 40.19 29.01
C LYS A 300 -10.25 40.65 29.39
N SER A 301 -9.65 40.11 30.43
CA SER A 301 -8.33 40.49 30.92
C SER A 301 -7.24 39.54 30.41
N ARG A 302 -7.54 38.23 30.40
CA ARG A 302 -6.61 37.17 30.01
C ARG A 302 -7.29 36.04 29.26
N VAL A 303 -8.54 35.70 29.61
CA VAL A 303 -9.31 34.65 28.96
C VAL A 303 -10.30 35.27 27.97
N PHE A 304 -10.13 34.91 26.70
CA PHE A 304 -10.93 35.37 25.57
C PHE A 304 -11.67 34.20 24.94
N VAL A 305 -12.77 34.49 24.24
CA VAL A 305 -13.59 33.49 23.54
C VAL A 305 -13.84 33.97 22.12
N ALA A 306 -13.57 33.13 21.13
CA ALA A 306 -13.83 33.41 19.72
C ALA A 306 -15.20 32.87 19.29
N ASP A 307 -15.81 33.51 18.28
CA ASP A 307 -16.96 32.97 17.54
C ASP A 307 -16.49 32.49 16.16
N MET A 308 -16.43 31.16 15.99
CA MET A 308 -16.11 30.51 14.72
C MET A 308 -17.34 30.12 13.92
N THR A 309 -18.53 30.20 14.51
CA THR A 309 -19.76 29.76 13.85
C THR A 309 -20.28 30.79 12.88
N THR A 310 -20.38 32.06 13.32
CA THR A 310 -20.91 33.13 12.48
C THR A 310 -20.15 33.29 11.16
N PRO A 311 -18.80 33.29 11.15
CA PRO A 311 -18.04 33.35 9.89
C PRO A 311 -18.34 32.18 8.96
N LEU A 312 -18.45 30.95 9.47
CA LEU A 312 -18.70 29.76 8.65
C LEU A 312 -20.16 29.66 8.16
N VAL A 313 -21.13 30.09 8.97
CA VAL A 313 -22.55 30.14 8.60
C VAL A 313 -22.81 31.19 7.52
N SER A 314 -22.02 32.27 7.48
CA SER A 314 -22.18 33.34 6.49
C SER A 314 -21.75 32.96 5.07
N LEU A 315 -21.01 31.84 4.89
CA LEU A 315 -20.48 31.42 3.60
C LEU A 315 -21.58 30.98 2.61
N PRO A 316 -21.37 31.10 1.29
CA PRO A 316 -22.27 30.54 0.29
C PRO A 316 -22.42 29.02 0.45
N ARG A 317 -23.62 28.49 0.20
CA ARG A 317 -23.93 27.06 0.42
C ARG A 317 -23.00 26.11 -0.32
N ALA A 318 -22.61 26.45 -1.56
CA ALA A 318 -21.68 25.65 -2.36
C ALA A 318 -20.32 25.50 -1.66
N GLU A 319 -19.81 26.59 -1.07
CA GLU A 319 -18.56 26.57 -0.30
C GLU A 319 -18.71 25.77 0.99
N LYS A 320 -19.83 25.90 1.71
CA LYS A 320 -20.06 25.14 2.95
C LYS A 320 -20.00 23.62 2.74
N LYS A 321 -20.46 23.14 1.58
CA LYS A 321 -20.38 21.71 1.23
C LYS A 321 -18.95 21.21 0.99
N GLN A 322 -18.03 22.12 0.67
CA GLN A 322 -16.63 21.81 0.40
C GLN A 322 -15.74 21.95 1.64
N LEU A 323 -16.26 22.49 2.75
CA LEU A 323 -15.48 22.68 3.98
C LEU A 323 -15.06 21.38 4.63
N THR A 324 -15.83 20.28 4.47
CA THR A 324 -15.53 18.98 5.09
C THR A 324 -15.57 17.84 4.08
N PHE A 325 -14.98 16.70 4.42
CA PHE A 325 -14.94 15.51 3.56
C PHE A 325 -16.29 14.75 3.56
N GLY A 326 -17.30 15.30 2.88
CA GLY A 326 -18.62 14.67 2.78
C GLY A 326 -19.36 14.63 4.13
N ASP A 327 -19.54 13.43 4.68
CA ASP A 327 -20.13 13.24 6.02
C ASP A 327 -19.08 13.15 7.14
N ASP A 328 -17.79 13.08 6.81
CA ASP A 328 -16.71 13.21 7.79
C ASP A 328 -16.62 14.69 8.26
N PRO A 329 -16.58 14.97 9.58
CA PRO A 329 -16.54 16.33 10.10
C PRO A 329 -15.18 17.04 9.94
N HIS A 330 -14.10 16.35 9.56
CA HIS A 330 -12.78 16.96 9.38
C HIS A 330 -12.77 17.92 8.19
N TYR A 331 -12.00 19.01 8.33
CA TYR A 331 -11.93 20.05 7.32
C TYR A 331 -11.08 19.63 6.12
N THR A 332 -11.52 19.98 4.92
CA THR A 332 -10.70 19.89 3.71
C THR A 332 -9.59 20.95 3.73
N PRO A 333 -8.61 20.95 2.80
CA PRO A 333 -7.64 22.05 2.69
C PRO A 333 -8.31 23.43 2.58
N GLN A 334 -9.43 23.53 1.85
CA GLN A 334 -10.22 24.76 1.76
C GLN A 334 -10.90 25.10 3.09
N GLY A 335 -11.43 24.09 3.80
CA GLY A 335 -12.00 24.26 5.13
C GLY A 335 -10.98 24.81 6.13
N HIS A 336 -9.78 24.22 6.18
CA HIS A 336 -8.68 24.70 7.00
C HIS A 336 -8.29 26.15 6.67
N ALA A 337 -8.18 26.52 5.39
CA ALA A 337 -7.90 27.89 5.00
C ALA A 337 -8.99 28.90 5.45
N ARG A 338 -10.27 28.51 5.38
CA ARG A 338 -11.38 29.35 5.85
C ARG A 338 -11.37 29.52 7.36
N VAL A 339 -11.15 28.44 8.11
CA VAL A 339 -11.02 28.47 9.58
C VAL A 339 -9.82 29.31 9.99
N ALA A 340 -8.67 29.15 9.33
CA ALA A 340 -7.45 29.89 9.63
C ALA A 340 -7.64 31.41 9.48
N LYS A 341 -8.35 31.84 8.42
CA LYS A 341 -8.65 33.26 8.20
C LYS A 341 -9.51 33.84 9.33
N ALA A 342 -10.61 33.17 9.67
CA ALA A 342 -11.50 33.61 10.75
C ALA A 342 -10.79 33.59 12.12
N MET A 343 -9.95 32.58 12.37
CA MET A 343 -9.11 32.47 13.57
C MET A 343 -8.12 33.64 13.68
N ALA A 344 -7.41 33.97 12.61
CA ALA A 344 -6.47 35.10 12.59
C ALA A 344 -7.18 36.43 12.86
N GLU A 345 -8.38 36.64 12.31
CA GLU A 345 -9.21 37.80 12.60
C GLU A 345 -9.67 37.86 14.06
N ALA A 346 -10.01 36.71 14.65
CA ALA A 346 -10.37 36.62 16.07
C ALA A 346 -9.17 36.93 16.98
N ILE A 347 -7.98 36.41 16.67
CA ILE A 347 -6.75 36.66 17.44
C ILE A 347 -6.36 38.14 17.39
N ARG A 348 -6.41 38.80 16.22
CA ARG A 348 -6.13 40.25 16.08
C ARG A 348 -7.05 41.15 16.92
N LYS A 349 -8.24 40.67 17.27
CA LYS A 349 -9.18 41.40 18.13
C LYS A 349 -8.84 41.29 19.62
N THR A 350 -7.95 40.38 20.01
CA THR A 350 -7.56 40.23 21.41
C THR A 350 -6.63 41.37 21.86
N PRO A 351 -6.84 41.97 23.05
CA PRO A 351 -5.95 43.00 23.59
C PRO A 351 -4.49 42.57 23.69
N ALA A 352 -4.25 41.30 24.05
CA ALA A 352 -2.92 40.71 24.13
C ALA A 352 -2.19 40.77 22.79
N TRP A 353 -2.86 40.38 21.69
CA TRP A 353 -2.26 40.44 20.36
C TRP A 353 -2.04 41.86 19.85
N GLN A 354 -3.00 42.76 20.10
CA GLN A 354 -2.86 44.18 19.75
C GLN A 354 -1.66 44.84 20.43
N GLN A 355 -1.34 44.43 21.67
CA GLN A 355 -0.15 44.89 22.37
C GLN A 355 1.13 44.40 21.68
N ILE A 356 1.18 43.14 21.25
CA ILE A 356 2.31 42.55 20.51
C ILE A 356 2.53 43.30 19.19
N GLU A 357 1.46 43.54 18.41
CA GLU A 357 1.53 44.29 17.16
C GLU A 357 2.01 45.75 17.37
N ARG A 358 1.55 46.41 18.45
CA ARG A 358 2.00 47.77 18.80
C ARG A 358 3.48 47.82 19.17
N LEU A 359 3.96 46.87 19.97
CA LEU A 359 5.35 46.84 20.45
C LEU A 359 6.34 46.53 19.32
N ARG A 360 5.90 45.81 18.29
CA ARG A 360 6.74 45.39 17.16
C ARG A 360 6.68 46.33 15.95
N GLY A 361 5.71 47.25 15.90
CA GLY A 361 5.39 48.01 14.69
C GLY A 361 4.70 47.14 13.64
N ALA A 362 4.06 47.76 12.64
CA ALA A 362 3.39 47.03 11.56
C ALA A 362 4.35 46.00 10.95
N PRO A 363 3.89 44.77 10.66
CA PRO A 363 4.77 43.70 10.24
C PRO A 363 5.53 44.14 8.99
N ALA A 364 6.86 44.13 9.03
CA ALA A 364 7.61 43.94 7.81
C ALA A 364 7.07 42.63 7.21
N ALA A 365 6.55 42.69 5.98
CA ALA A 365 6.11 41.52 5.25
C ALA A 365 7.18 40.45 5.47
N ALA A 366 6.77 39.31 6.07
CA ALA A 366 7.69 38.20 6.24
C ALA A 366 8.41 38.02 4.91
N PRO A 367 9.76 37.94 4.86
CA PRO A 367 10.43 37.68 3.62
C PRO A 367 9.75 36.43 3.08
N ALA A 368 9.07 36.59 1.94
CA ALA A 368 8.44 35.49 1.23
C ALA A 368 9.52 34.42 1.20
N ARG A 369 9.31 33.32 1.94
CA ARG A 369 10.29 32.24 2.11
C ARG A 369 10.96 32.12 0.77
N ALA A 370 12.25 32.47 0.70
CA ALA A 370 12.93 32.56 -0.55
C ALA A 370 12.82 31.17 -1.17
N ARG A 371 11.88 31.02 -2.11
CA ARG A 371 11.95 30.05 -3.18
C ARG A 371 13.06 30.55 -4.10
N ALA A 372 14.26 30.68 -3.54
CA ALA A 372 15.47 30.30 -4.24
C ALA A 372 15.42 28.76 -4.32
N ALA A 373 14.46 28.26 -5.10
CA ALA A 373 14.82 27.18 -5.96
C ALA A 373 15.87 27.82 -6.87
N GLU A 374 17.15 27.57 -6.59
CA GLU A 374 18.04 27.24 -7.70
C GLU A 374 17.20 26.43 -8.67
N VAL A 375 17.20 26.81 -9.95
CA VAL A 375 16.56 26.05 -11.01
C VAL A 375 17.35 24.76 -11.21
N ALA A 376 17.47 23.95 -10.15
CA ALA A 376 17.66 22.53 -10.24
C ALA A 376 16.41 22.02 -10.95
N ALA A 377 16.60 21.24 -12.01
CA ALA A 377 15.52 20.57 -12.70
C ALA A 377 14.65 19.85 -11.67
N ARG A 378 13.32 20.05 -11.72
CA ARG A 378 12.42 19.33 -10.82
C ARG A 378 12.64 17.83 -11.05
N PRO A 379 12.81 17.03 -9.98
CA PRO A 379 12.97 15.59 -10.11
C PRO A 379 11.76 14.99 -10.85
N THR A 380 12.03 14.06 -11.75
CA THR A 380 11.03 13.35 -12.55
C THR A 380 10.62 12.08 -11.83
N TYR A 381 9.35 12.00 -11.43
CA TYR A 381 8.80 10.82 -10.77
C TYR A 381 7.86 10.04 -11.70
N VAL A 382 8.04 8.73 -11.78
CA VAL A 382 7.17 7.82 -12.55
C VAL A 382 6.75 6.66 -11.65
N LEU A 383 5.44 6.40 -11.58
CA LEU A 383 4.88 5.27 -10.84
C LEU A 383 4.52 4.14 -11.82
N GLY A 384 5.10 2.97 -11.64
CA GLY A 384 4.78 1.75 -12.38
C GLY A 384 3.89 0.82 -11.56
N LEU A 385 2.92 0.18 -12.22
CA LEU A 385 1.92 -0.71 -11.61
C LEU A 385 1.88 -2.07 -12.32
N SER A 386 1.76 -3.14 -11.53
CA SER A 386 1.31 -4.47 -11.97
C SER A 386 0.07 -4.86 -11.13
N CYS A 387 -1.01 -5.34 -11.75
CA CYS A 387 -2.26 -5.69 -11.06
C CYS A 387 -3.14 -6.65 -11.88
N PHE A 388 -4.10 -7.31 -11.22
CA PHE A 388 -5.16 -8.15 -11.84
C PHE A 388 -4.75 -9.45 -12.52
N ASP A 389 -3.50 -9.89 -12.36
CA ASP A 389 -3.00 -11.16 -12.89
C ASP A 389 -2.64 -12.17 -11.78
N ARG A 390 -1.35 -12.34 -11.45
CA ARG A 390 -0.88 -13.35 -10.48
C ARG A 390 -0.38 -12.78 -9.16
N GLY A 391 -0.11 -11.48 -9.13
CA GLY A 391 0.32 -10.70 -7.98
C GLY A 391 0.28 -9.22 -8.36
N SER A 392 0.11 -8.35 -7.36
CA SER A 392 -0.03 -6.91 -7.58
C SER A 392 1.11 -6.19 -6.91
N ALA A 393 1.67 -5.20 -7.60
CA ALA A 393 2.84 -4.49 -7.14
C ALA A 393 2.86 -3.04 -7.66
N ALA A 394 3.62 -2.20 -6.97
CA ALA A 394 3.91 -0.84 -7.40
C ALA A 394 5.40 -0.55 -7.25
N ALA A 395 5.93 0.29 -8.13
CA ALA A 395 7.31 0.77 -8.07
C ALA A 395 7.39 2.25 -8.45
N LEU A 396 8.28 2.99 -7.80
CA LEU A 396 8.53 4.39 -8.06
C LEU A 396 9.96 4.60 -8.56
N VAL A 397 10.06 5.30 -9.69
CA VAL A 397 11.31 5.78 -10.27
C VAL A 397 11.42 7.29 -10.06
N LYS A 398 12.57 7.73 -9.55
CA LYS A 398 12.98 9.13 -9.45
C LYS A 398 14.24 9.33 -10.29
N ASP A 399 14.17 10.18 -11.31
CA ASP A 399 15.33 10.52 -12.15
C ASP A 399 16.08 9.29 -12.71
N GLY A 400 15.33 8.29 -13.17
CA GLY A 400 15.87 7.06 -13.74
C GLY A 400 16.34 6.02 -12.71
N GLN A 401 16.21 6.29 -11.41
CA GLN A 401 16.57 5.37 -10.34
C GLN A 401 15.33 4.86 -9.60
N VAL A 402 15.26 3.56 -9.35
CA VAL A 402 14.19 2.97 -8.54
C VAL A 402 14.41 3.35 -7.08
N THR A 403 13.43 4.03 -6.47
CA THR A 403 13.51 4.48 -5.06
C THR A 403 12.68 3.62 -4.12
N ALA A 404 11.59 3.03 -4.64
CA ALA A 404 10.68 2.19 -3.90
C ALA A 404 10.05 1.15 -4.82
N ALA A 405 9.82 -0.05 -4.30
CA ALA A 405 9.02 -1.09 -4.95
C ALA A 405 8.42 -1.97 -3.85
N ALA A 406 7.19 -2.39 -4.02
CA ALA A 406 6.52 -3.27 -3.07
C ALA A 406 5.43 -4.10 -3.72
N GLU A 407 5.21 -5.28 -3.16
CA GLU A 407 4.11 -6.18 -3.52
C GLU A 407 2.95 -5.98 -2.54
N GLU A 408 1.72 -6.05 -3.06
CA GLU A 408 0.50 -5.79 -2.28
C GLU A 408 0.27 -6.85 -1.19
N GLU A 409 0.65 -8.11 -1.47
CA GLU A 409 0.53 -9.25 -0.56
C GLU A 409 1.23 -9.03 0.79
N TRP A 410 2.30 -8.24 0.81
CA TRP A 410 3.03 -7.91 2.04
C TRP A 410 2.13 -7.18 3.04
N PHE A 411 1.21 -6.36 2.53
CA PHE A 411 0.32 -5.52 3.32
C PHE A 411 -1.06 -6.15 3.52
N SER A 412 -1.62 -6.75 2.46
CA SER A 412 -2.93 -7.41 2.50
C SER A 412 -2.89 -8.74 3.23
N ARG A 413 -1.70 -9.36 3.31
CA ARG A 413 -1.46 -10.71 3.86
C ARG A 413 -2.17 -11.81 3.08
N LEU A 414 -2.62 -11.51 1.86
CA LEU A 414 -3.18 -12.45 0.90
C LEU A 414 -2.08 -12.85 -0.08
N ASP A 415 -1.62 -14.09 -0.02
CA ASP A 415 -0.59 -14.63 -0.93
C ASP A 415 -1.02 -14.49 -2.40
N GLY A 416 -0.18 -13.86 -3.21
CA GLY A 416 -0.48 -13.60 -4.61
C GLY A 416 -1.66 -12.66 -4.85
N ASP A 417 -1.86 -11.64 -3.98
CA ASP A 417 -2.96 -10.68 -4.10
C ASP A 417 -3.06 -10.06 -5.51
N ARG A 418 -4.21 -10.27 -6.15
CA ARG A 418 -4.49 -9.85 -7.54
C ARG A 418 -5.23 -8.52 -7.61
N GLY A 419 -5.54 -7.91 -6.48
CA GLY A 419 -6.31 -6.67 -6.41
C GLY A 419 -5.56 -5.44 -6.95
N PHE A 420 -6.19 -4.28 -6.85
CA PHE A 420 -5.49 -3.03 -7.14
C PHE A 420 -4.47 -2.73 -6.03
N PRO A 421 -3.18 -2.42 -6.34
CA PRO A 421 -2.09 -2.34 -5.37
C PRO A 421 -2.12 -1.06 -4.51
N ARG A 422 -3.16 -0.90 -3.69
CA ARG A 422 -3.45 0.30 -2.90
C ARG A 422 -2.36 0.57 -1.88
N PHE A 423 -1.94 -0.45 -1.14
CA PHE A 423 -0.94 -0.32 -0.08
C PHE A 423 0.45 -0.12 -0.65
N ALA A 424 0.81 -0.86 -1.71
CA ALA A 424 2.09 -0.72 -2.39
C ALA A 424 2.25 0.68 -3.03
N ILE A 425 1.19 1.23 -3.66
CA ILE A 425 1.22 2.61 -4.17
C ILE A 425 1.40 3.61 -3.02
N ASN A 426 0.65 3.45 -1.93
CA ASN A 426 0.77 4.37 -0.80
C ASN A 426 2.18 4.36 -0.20
N TYR A 427 2.78 3.17 -0.05
CA TYR A 427 4.17 3.02 0.38
C TYR A 427 5.15 3.70 -0.59
N CYS A 428 5.01 3.48 -1.90
CA CYS A 428 5.91 4.08 -2.90
C CYS A 428 5.92 5.61 -2.84
N LEU A 429 4.74 6.24 -2.72
CA LEU A 429 4.63 7.68 -2.58
C LEU A 429 5.20 8.18 -1.25
N GLU A 430 4.90 7.46 -0.16
CA GLU A 430 5.40 7.76 1.19
C GLU A 430 6.93 7.74 1.25
N GLN A 431 7.57 6.71 0.70
CA GLN A 431 9.02 6.55 0.71
C GLN A 431 9.75 7.69 0.02
N ALA A 432 9.13 8.32 -0.97
CA ALA A 432 9.68 9.49 -1.67
C ALA A 432 9.25 10.84 -1.06
N GLY A 433 8.31 10.85 -0.11
CA GLY A 433 7.78 12.08 0.48
C GLY A 433 6.99 12.94 -0.51
N ILE A 434 6.36 12.33 -1.52
CA ILE A 434 5.63 13.05 -2.58
C ILE A 434 4.13 12.76 -2.57
N HIS A 435 3.37 13.60 -3.27
CA HIS A 435 1.96 13.38 -3.58
C HIS A 435 1.79 12.85 -5.01
N ALA A 436 0.63 12.27 -5.32
CA ALA A 436 0.32 11.80 -6.67
C ALA A 436 0.39 12.93 -7.72
N ARG A 437 0.08 14.17 -7.35
CA ARG A 437 0.22 15.37 -8.21
C ARG A 437 1.66 15.70 -8.61
N ASP A 438 2.65 15.14 -7.91
CA ASP A 438 4.08 15.35 -8.20
C ASP A 438 4.60 14.31 -9.21
N LEU A 439 3.80 13.28 -9.53
CA LEU A 439 4.13 12.29 -10.56
C LEU A 439 4.05 12.91 -11.95
N SER A 440 5.03 12.58 -12.80
CA SER A 440 5.06 12.95 -14.21
C SER A 440 4.21 12.01 -15.07
N ALA A 441 4.12 10.73 -14.69
CA ALA A 441 3.27 9.74 -15.33
C ALA A 441 3.00 8.54 -14.40
N ILE A 442 1.91 7.82 -14.69
CA ILE A 442 1.65 6.48 -14.15
C ILE A 442 1.59 5.50 -15.32
N ILE A 443 2.26 4.36 -15.20
CA ILE A 443 2.29 3.32 -16.23
C ILE A 443 1.85 1.97 -15.66
N VAL A 444 1.01 1.27 -16.40
CA VAL A 444 0.56 -0.09 -16.10
C VAL A 444 1.32 -1.06 -16.99
N ARG A 445 1.78 -2.18 -16.42
CA ARG A 445 2.58 -3.19 -17.13
C ARG A 445 1.89 -3.79 -18.36
N ASP A 446 0.57 -3.98 -18.31
CA ASP A 446 -0.14 -4.86 -19.25
C ASP A 446 -0.96 -4.11 -20.30
N ASP A 447 -1.03 -4.72 -21.49
CA ASP A 447 -1.93 -4.35 -22.57
C ASP A 447 -3.22 -5.18 -22.48
N SER A 448 -4.35 -4.52 -22.17
CA SER A 448 -5.62 -5.20 -21.89
C SER A 448 -6.08 -6.12 -23.04
N ALA A 449 -5.77 -5.80 -24.29
CA ALA A 449 -6.11 -6.65 -25.44
C ALA A 449 -5.32 -7.96 -25.43
N SER A 450 -4.03 -7.88 -25.14
CA SER A 450 -3.13 -9.03 -25.04
C SER A 450 -3.48 -9.93 -23.85
N VAL A 451 -3.88 -9.35 -22.72
CA VAL A 451 -4.38 -10.10 -21.56
C VAL A 451 -5.67 -10.85 -21.92
N LEU A 452 -6.63 -10.17 -22.58
CA LEU A 452 -7.85 -10.81 -23.03
C LEU A 452 -7.55 -11.95 -24.01
N GLU A 453 -6.70 -11.71 -25.01
CA GLU A 453 -6.30 -12.75 -25.97
C GLU A 453 -5.71 -13.97 -25.27
N ALA A 454 -4.81 -13.78 -24.29
CA ALA A 454 -4.22 -14.87 -23.51
C ALA A 454 -5.29 -15.70 -22.77
N ARG A 455 -6.27 -15.03 -22.14
CA ARG A 455 -7.42 -15.69 -21.48
C ARG A 455 -8.28 -16.47 -22.49
N LEU A 456 -8.57 -15.87 -23.64
CA LEU A 456 -9.37 -16.50 -24.70
C LEU A 456 -8.66 -17.73 -25.28
N ARG A 457 -7.35 -17.67 -25.50
CA ARG A 457 -6.53 -18.83 -25.94
C ARG A 457 -6.54 -19.95 -24.92
N ALA A 458 -6.41 -19.63 -23.63
CA ALA A 458 -6.52 -20.63 -22.55
C ALA A 458 -7.90 -21.32 -22.55
N LEU A 459 -8.99 -20.54 -22.64
CA LEU A 459 -10.34 -21.08 -22.73
C LEU A 459 -10.55 -21.93 -23.99
N ALA A 460 -10.02 -21.48 -25.13
CA ALA A 460 -10.13 -22.18 -26.40
C ALA A 460 -9.37 -23.52 -26.37
N SER A 461 -8.22 -23.57 -25.71
CA SER A 461 -7.42 -24.80 -25.54
C SER A 461 -8.14 -25.88 -24.70
N ALA A 462 -9.08 -25.48 -23.84
CA ALA A 462 -9.92 -26.40 -23.08
C ALA A 462 -11.14 -26.93 -23.87
N GLY A 463 -11.34 -26.47 -25.11
CA GLY A 463 -12.45 -26.85 -25.99
C GLY A 463 -13.79 -26.18 -25.65
N GLY A 464 -14.74 -26.12 -26.59
CA GLY A 464 -16.04 -25.41 -26.44
C GLY A 464 -17.07 -26.05 -25.49
N GLY A 465 -16.67 -26.96 -24.60
CA GLY A 465 -17.55 -27.73 -23.73
C GLY A 465 -17.90 -27.06 -22.39
N ARG A 466 -18.56 -27.81 -21.50
CA ARG A 466 -18.97 -27.31 -20.16
C ARG A 466 -17.80 -26.75 -19.32
N ARG A 467 -16.59 -27.28 -19.50
CA ARG A 467 -15.38 -26.86 -18.77
C ARG A 467 -14.96 -25.43 -19.14
N ALA A 468 -14.77 -25.15 -20.43
CA ALA A 468 -14.46 -23.79 -20.89
C ALA A 468 -15.61 -22.81 -20.61
N ARG A 469 -16.86 -23.29 -20.68
CA ARG A 469 -18.01 -22.47 -20.31
C ARG A 469 -17.98 -22.00 -18.85
N GLY A 470 -17.73 -22.93 -17.93
CA GLY A 470 -17.60 -22.60 -16.52
C GLY A 470 -16.44 -21.64 -16.23
N ALA A 471 -15.31 -21.80 -16.93
CA ALA A 471 -14.17 -20.88 -16.81
C ALA A 471 -14.47 -19.49 -17.41
N TRP A 472 -15.17 -19.42 -18.54
CA TRP A 472 -15.63 -18.17 -19.16
C TRP A 472 -16.50 -17.35 -18.20
N ASP A 473 -17.49 -17.99 -17.59
CA ASP A 473 -18.45 -17.33 -16.68
C ASP A 473 -17.74 -16.77 -15.43
N ARG A 474 -16.59 -17.32 -15.03
CA ARG A 474 -15.76 -16.80 -13.92
C ARG A 474 -14.80 -15.68 -14.35
N CYS A 475 -14.14 -15.82 -15.50
CA CYS A 475 -12.96 -15.00 -15.82
C CYS A 475 -13.28 -13.70 -16.57
N ILE A 476 -14.33 -13.70 -17.40
CA ILE A 476 -14.66 -12.56 -18.25
C ILE A 476 -15.28 -11.39 -17.47
N PRO A 477 -16.20 -11.61 -16.51
CA PRO A 477 -16.73 -10.52 -15.69
C PRO A 477 -15.63 -9.78 -14.90
N SER A 478 -14.71 -10.51 -14.26
CA SER A 478 -13.56 -9.89 -13.57
C SER A 478 -12.69 -9.12 -14.55
N TRP A 479 -12.35 -9.67 -15.72
CA TRP A 479 -11.58 -8.94 -16.73
C TRP A 479 -12.25 -7.61 -17.11
N LEU A 480 -13.56 -7.62 -17.39
CA LEU A 480 -14.30 -6.43 -17.80
C LEU A 480 -14.26 -5.34 -16.73
N HIS A 481 -14.53 -5.71 -15.47
CA HIS A 481 -14.53 -4.75 -14.38
C HIS A 481 -13.12 -4.23 -14.06
N ASP A 482 -12.14 -5.12 -13.99
CA ASP A 482 -10.80 -4.82 -13.49
C ASP A 482 -9.97 -4.04 -14.54
N GLU A 483 -9.89 -4.55 -15.78
CA GLU A 483 -9.02 -3.98 -16.82
C GLU A 483 -9.60 -2.71 -17.46
N LEU A 484 -10.91 -2.68 -17.75
CA LEU A 484 -11.54 -1.51 -18.36
C LEU A 484 -11.83 -0.41 -17.33
N GLY A 485 -12.02 -0.77 -16.06
CA GLY A 485 -12.22 0.17 -14.96
C GLY A 485 -10.91 0.75 -14.39
N LEU A 486 -9.75 0.22 -14.79
CA LEU A 486 -8.45 0.62 -14.24
C LEU A 486 -8.16 2.12 -14.35
N PRO A 487 -8.38 2.81 -15.49
CA PRO A 487 -8.15 4.25 -15.57
C PRO A 487 -8.96 5.01 -14.51
N GLN A 488 -10.26 4.75 -14.41
CA GLN A 488 -11.16 5.39 -13.46
C GLN A 488 -10.77 5.06 -12.01
N LEU A 489 -10.30 3.83 -11.76
CA LEU A 489 -9.81 3.41 -10.46
C LEU A 489 -8.57 4.21 -10.04
N VAL A 490 -7.60 4.40 -10.95
CA VAL A 490 -6.41 5.22 -10.72
C VAL A 490 -6.80 6.68 -10.48
N ARG A 491 -7.66 7.26 -11.33
CA ARG A 491 -8.15 8.65 -11.17
C ARG A 491 -8.82 8.84 -9.81
N ARG A 492 -9.71 7.93 -9.43
CA ARG A 492 -10.48 8.01 -8.19
C ARG A 492 -9.62 7.82 -6.95
N TYR A 493 -8.69 6.86 -6.96
CA TYR A 493 -7.88 6.52 -5.79
C TYR A 493 -6.76 7.53 -5.55
N LEU A 494 -6.10 7.99 -6.61
CA LEU A 494 -4.93 8.87 -6.50
C LEU A 494 -5.24 10.36 -6.72
N ALA A 495 -6.42 10.71 -7.21
CA ALA A 495 -6.75 12.06 -7.67
C ALA A 495 -5.69 12.60 -8.67
N PHE A 496 -5.15 11.70 -9.49
CA PHE A 496 -4.10 12.01 -10.46
C PHE A 496 -4.72 12.40 -11.81
N GLU A 497 -4.32 13.55 -12.34
CA GLU A 497 -4.83 14.08 -13.62
C GLU A 497 -3.82 13.97 -14.79
N GLY A 498 -2.61 13.48 -14.53
CA GLY A 498 -1.55 13.38 -15.55
C GLY A 498 -1.67 12.18 -16.48
N PRO A 499 -0.62 11.90 -17.28
CA PRO A 499 -0.60 10.80 -18.25
C PRO A 499 -0.71 9.41 -17.61
N LEU A 500 -1.67 8.62 -18.11
CA LEU A 500 -1.75 7.18 -17.84
C LEU A 500 -1.24 6.41 -19.06
N LEU A 501 -0.27 5.53 -18.85
CA LEU A 501 0.46 4.80 -19.88
C LEU A 501 0.29 3.28 -19.70
N ARG A 502 0.60 2.52 -20.74
CA ARG A 502 0.69 1.05 -20.73
C ARG A 502 1.98 0.58 -21.41
N SER A 503 2.49 -0.57 -21.00
CA SER A 503 3.58 -1.32 -21.65
C SER A 503 3.12 -2.74 -22.00
N SER A 504 3.98 -3.55 -22.63
CA SER A 504 3.88 -5.01 -22.58
C SER A 504 4.66 -5.58 -21.38
N SER A 505 4.28 -6.78 -20.90
CA SER A 505 4.91 -7.40 -19.73
C SER A 505 6.39 -7.72 -19.98
N LEU A 506 6.70 -8.33 -21.12
CA LEU A 506 8.08 -8.71 -21.44
C LEU A 506 8.98 -7.48 -21.65
N HIS A 507 8.48 -6.43 -22.31
CA HIS A 507 9.25 -5.19 -22.46
C HIS A 507 9.52 -4.55 -21.10
N ALA A 508 8.53 -4.52 -20.19
CA ALA A 508 8.72 -4.03 -18.85
C ALA A 508 9.80 -4.85 -18.10
N GLN A 509 9.71 -6.18 -18.09
CA GLN A 509 10.74 -7.00 -17.43
C GLN A 509 12.13 -6.85 -18.04
N ALA A 510 12.23 -6.78 -19.38
CA ALA A 510 13.49 -6.53 -20.06
C ALA A 510 14.08 -5.15 -19.69
N ALA A 511 13.24 -4.12 -19.62
CA ALA A 511 13.62 -2.78 -19.15
C ALA A 511 14.12 -2.80 -17.69
N ALA A 512 13.46 -3.54 -16.80
CA ALA A 512 13.87 -3.67 -15.40
C ALA A 512 15.31 -4.18 -15.29
N GLY A 513 15.65 -5.25 -16.04
CA GLY A 513 16.99 -5.80 -16.04
C GLY A 513 18.01 -4.89 -16.70
N PHE A 514 17.71 -4.37 -17.90
CA PHE A 514 18.70 -3.62 -18.68
C PHE A 514 19.05 -2.28 -18.02
N TYR A 515 18.06 -1.49 -17.59
CA TYR A 515 18.32 -0.19 -16.97
C TYR A 515 18.99 -0.32 -15.59
N ALA A 516 18.79 -1.46 -14.91
CA ALA A 516 19.52 -1.79 -13.67
C ALA A 516 20.93 -2.34 -13.91
N SER A 517 21.21 -2.88 -15.10
CA SER A 517 22.51 -3.46 -15.42
C SER A 517 23.62 -2.40 -15.51
N PRO A 518 24.89 -2.77 -15.31
CA PRO A 518 26.03 -1.86 -15.52
C PRO A 518 26.40 -1.69 -17.01
N PHE A 519 25.68 -2.33 -17.94
CA PHE A 519 26.06 -2.40 -19.34
C PHE A 519 25.46 -1.27 -20.16
N ASP A 520 26.24 -0.67 -21.07
CA ASP A 520 25.75 0.32 -22.03
C ASP A 520 24.93 -0.33 -23.16
N ARG A 521 25.37 -1.51 -23.61
CA ARG A 521 24.68 -2.37 -24.58
C ARG A 521 24.81 -3.83 -24.14
N ALA A 522 23.74 -4.59 -24.32
CA ALA A 522 23.70 -6.01 -23.98
C ALA A 522 22.54 -6.72 -24.70
N ALA A 523 22.71 -8.01 -24.95
CA ALA A 523 21.58 -8.89 -25.22
C ALA A 523 20.71 -8.97 -23.97
N VAL A 524 19.39 -8.97 -24.13
CA VAL A 524 18.43 -9.08 -23.04
C VAL A 524 17.58 -10.31 -23.28
N LEU A 525 17.60 -11.26 -22.35
CA LEU A 525 16.85 -12.50 -22.42
C LEU A 525 15.90 -12.59 -21.22
N THR A 526 14.60 -12.63 -21.51
CA THR A 526 13.53 -12.61 -20.52
C THR A 526 12.72 -13.90 -20.58
N PHE A 527 12.45 -14.53 -19.44
CA PHE A 527 11.53 -15.66 -19.32
C PHE A 527 10.47 -15.41 -18.25
N ASP A 528 9.20 -15.36 -18.66
CA ASP A 528 8.05 -15.13 -17.78
C ASP A 528 7.13 -16.37 -17.74
N GLY A 529 6.37 -16.53 -16.65
CA GLY A 529 5.32 -17.55 -16.50
C GLY A 529 4.07 -17.28 -17.35
N ALA A 530 4.03 -16.16 -18.08
CA ALA A 530 2.93 -15.60 -18.90
C ALA A 530 1.82 -14.87 -18.12
N GLY A 531 1.79 -13.54 -18.25
CA GLY A 531 0.62 -12.67 -17.96
C GLY A 531 -0.10 -12.16 -19.21
N ASP A 532 0.65 -11.93 -20.30
CA ASP A 532 0.11 -11.65 -21.64
C ASP A 532 0.32 -12.86 -22.59
N THR A 533 0.21 -12.67 -23.91
CA THR A 533 0.38 -13.78 -24.87
C THR A 533 1.83 -14.21 -25.08
N ALA A 534 2.80 -13.38 -24.72
CA ALA A 534 4.22 -13.64 -24.91
C ALA A 534 4.85 -14.18 -23.61
N THR A 535 5.74 -15.15 -23.76
CA THR A 535 6.23 -15.97 -22.63
C THR A 535 7.73 -15.87 -22.43
N ALA A 536 8.46 -15.54 -23.50
CA ALA A 536 9.88 -15.26 -23.47
C ALA A 536 10.23 -14.25 -24.57
N SER A 537 11.32 -13.49 -24.39
CA SER A 537 11.83 -12.56 -25.39
C SER A 537 13.35 -12.55 -25.49
N ILE A 538 13.83 -12.28 -26.70
CA ILE A 538 15.20 -11.87 -27.00
C ILE A 538 15.17 -10.42 -27.46
N GLY A 539 15.98 -9.59 -26.85
CA GLY A 539 16.11 -8.18 -27.19
C GLY A 539 17.54 -7.66 -27.11
N VAL A 540 17.70 -6.39 -27.48
CA VAL A 540 18.94 -5.63 -27.33
C VAL A 540 18.62 -4.38 -26.54
N GLY A 541 19.35 -4.19 -25.43
CA GLY A 541 19.33 -2.93 -24.69
C GLY A 541 20.43 -2.01 -25.18
N SER A 542 20.13 -0.72 -25.34
CA SER A 542 21.10 0.33 -25.67
C SER A 542 20.72 1.69 -25.06
N SER A 543 21.46 2.75 -25.38
CA SER A 543 21.09 4.12 -25.01
C SER A 543 19.74 4.58 -25.58
N GLU A 544 19.26 3.95 -26.65
CA GLU A 544 17.96 4.27 -27.28
C GLU A 544 16.78 3.55 -26.60
N GLY A 545 17.06 2.58 -25.73
CA GLY A 545 16.06 1.80 -25.01
C GLY A 545 16.26 0.29 -25.17
N VAL A 546 15.20 -0.48 -24.88
CA VAL A 546 15.18 -1.93 -25.03
C VAL A 546 14.34 -2.30 -26.24
N GLU A 547 14.97 -2.91 -27.24
CA GLU A 547 14.31 -3.40 -28.44
C GLU A 547 14.09 -4.91 -28.33
N ILE A 548 12.85 -5.36 -28.54
CA ILE A 548 12.53 -6.79 -28.60
C ILE A 548 12.63 -7.29 -30.04
N LEU A 549 13.55 -8.21 -30.29
CA LEU A 549 13.82 -8.77 -31.63
C LEU A 549 12.98 -10.01 -31.91
N ALA A 550 12.78 -10.86 -30.90
CA ALA A 550 12.03 -12.09 -31.04
C ALA A 550 11.26 -12.46 -29.77
N THR A 551 10.13 -13.16 -29.94
CA THR A 551 9.28 -13.63 -28.84
C THR A 551 8.81 -15.06 -29.04
N THR A 552 8.59 -15.76 -27.94
CA THR A 552 7.78 -16.99 -27.88
C THR A 552 6.40 -16.65 -27.34
N ARG A 553 5.37 -17.38 -27.79
CA ARG A 553 3.97 -17.13 -27.40
C ARG A 553 3.28 -18.40 -26.94
N LEU A 554 2.16 -18.24 -26.24
CA LEU A 554 1.29 -19.34 -25.81
C LEU A 554 0.87 -20.24 -26.99
N PRO A 555 0.69 -21.56 -26.78
CA PRO A 555 0.65 -22.27 -25.49
C PRO A 555 2.02 -22.74 -24.94
N ASP A 556 3.06 -22.65 -25.75
CA ASP A 556 4.36 -23.26 -25.52
C ASP A 556 5.28 -22.34 -24.71
N ALA A 557 5.30 -22.54 -23.40
CA ALA A 557 5.90 -21.60 -22.45
C ALA A 557 6.72 -22.28 -21.37
N LEU A 558 8.04 -22.07 -21.41
CA LEU A 558 8.98 -22.59 -20.40
C LEU A 558 8.60 -22.18 -18.98
N GLY A 559 8.13 -20.95 -18.80
CA GLY A 559 7.68 -20.49 -17.49
C GLY A 559 6.40 -21.17 -17.00
N ARG A 560 5.45 -21.49 -17.88
CA ARG A 560 4.25 -22.25 -17.47
C ARG A 560 4.58 -23.68 -17.09
N PHE A 561 5.53 -24.29 -17.79
CA PHE A 561 6.07 -25.60 -17.42
C PHE A 561 6.71 -25.55 -16.03
N ALA A 562 7.62 -24.60 -15.77
CA ALA A 562 8.25 -24.45 -14.46
C ALA A 562 7.22 -24.22 -13.34
N SER A 563 6.20 -23.38 -13.58
CA SER A 563 5.11 -23.16 -12.62
C SER A 563 4.28 -24.42 -12.37
N ALA A 564 3.96 -25.21 -13.40
CA ALA A 564 3.24 -26.47 -13.24
C ALA A 564 4.03 -27.48 -12.39
N MET A 565 5.36 -27.52 -12.58
CA MET A 565 6.24 -28.37 -11.78
C MET A 565 6.36 -27.88 -10.34
N ALA A 566 6.39 -26.56 -10.12
CA ALA A 566 6.36 -25.97 -8.78
C ALA A 566 5.06 -26.35 -8.05
N GLU A 567 3.91 -26.27 -8.72
CA GLU A 567 2.62 -26.70 -8.18
C GLU A 567 2.62 -28.19 -7.81
N LEU A 568 3.21 -29.05 -8.67
CA LEU A 568 3.35 -30.48 -8.37
C LEU A 568 4.20 -30.73 -7.10
N CYS A 569 5.21 -29.89 -6.86
CA CYS A 569 6.00 -29.90 -5.63
C CYS A 569 5.29 -29.22 -4.43
N GLY A 570 4.04 -28.77 -4.60
CA GLY A 570 3.22 -28.15 -3.57
C GLY A 570 3.58 -26.69 -3.29
N PHE A 571 4.19 -26.00 -4.25
CA PHE A 571 4.48 -24.56 -4.20
C PHE A 571 3.56 -23.78 -5.14
N THR A 572 3.17 -22.57 -4.75
CA THR A 572 2.24 -21.73 -5.51
C THR A 572 2.88 -20.42 -5.97
N GLY A 573 2.33 -19.80 -7.01
CA GLY A 573 2.74 -18.47 -7.48
C GLY A 573 4.15 -18.41 -8.08
N ALA A 574 4.64 -17.18 -8.32
CA ALA A 574 5.99 -16.93 -8.84
C ALA A 574 7.09 -17.32 -7.82
N ALA A 575 6.80 -17.16 -6.52
CA ALA A 575 7.66 -17.64 -5.44
C ALA A 575 7.88 -19.16 -5.51
N GLY A 576 6.89 -19.93 -5.99
CA GLY A 576 7.02 -21.38 -6.11
C GLY A 576 8.09 -21.83 -7.10
N VAL A 577 8.26 -21.15 -8.24
CA VAL A 577 9.35 -21.45 -9.18
C VAL A 577 10.71 -21.19 -8.54
N LEU A 578 10.80 -20.16 -7.70
CA LEU A 578 12.05 -19.77 -7.04
C LEU A 578 12.37 -20.71 -5.87
N ALA A 579 11.36 -21.26 -5.20
CA ALA A 579 11.52 -22.32 -4.20
C ALA A 579 12.15 -23.60 -4.78
N LEU A 580 11.94 -23.89 -6.08
CA LEU A 580 12.62 -25.01 -6.75
C LEU A 580 14.13 -24.84 -6.78
N ILE A 581 14.64 -23.60 -6.75
CA ILE A 581 16.08 -23.37 -6.85
C ILE A 581 16.81 -23.78 -5.58
N ASP A 582 16.19 -23.54 -4.42
CA ASP A 582 16.75 -23.93 -3.12
C ASP A 582 16.56 -25.42 -2.87
N LEU A 583 15.50 -26.01 -3.44
CA LEU A 583 15.22 -27.44 -3.34
C LEU A 583 16.10 -28.31 -4.25
N ALA A 584 16.42 -27.83 -5.45
CA ALA A 584 17.13 -28.60 -6.47
C ALA A 584 18.52 -29.13 -6.06
N PRO A 585 19.37 -28.42 -5.28
CA PRO A 585 20.65 -28.94 -4.80
C PRO A 585 20.54 -30.20 -3.94
N LEU A 586 19.38 -30.46 -3.34
CA LEU A 586 19.17 -31.60 -2.43
C LEU A 586 18.82 -32.90 -3.19
N GLY A 587 18.54 -32.83 -4.49
CA GLY A 587 18.05 -33.96 -5.29
C GLY A 587 18.98 -34.38 -6.42
N GLN A 588 18.57 -35.42 -7.14
CA GLN A 588 19.19 -35.95 -8.35
C GLN A 588 18.28 -35.75 -9.56
N PRO A 589 18.81 -35.49 -10.78
CA PRO A 589 18.01 -35.18 -11.96
C PRO A 589 17.35 -36.42 -12.61
N ARG A 590 16.71 -37.29 -11.82
CA ARG A 590 16.18 -38.59 -12.24
C ARG A 590 15.02 -38.52 -13.24
N TYR A 591 14.29 -37.41 -13.24
CA TYR A 591 13.13 -37.20 -14.11
C TYR A 591 13.48 -36.40 -15.37
N ALA A 592 14.69 -35.84 -15.49
CA ALA A 592 15.05 -34.92 -16.58
C ALA A 592 14.88 -35.57 -17.97
N GLU A 593 15.44 -36.77 -18.18
CA GLU A 593 15.29 -37.49 -19.46
C GLU A 593 13.84 -37.84 -19.77
N ARG A 594 13.06 -38.21 -18.75
CA ARG A 594 11.64 -38.56 -18.91
C ARG A 594 10.81 -37.34 -19.31
N ILE A 595 11.06 -36.19 -18.68
CA ILE A 595 10.43 -34.91 -19.02
C ILE A 595 10.71 -34.57 -20.49
N LEU A 596 11.97 -34.64 -20.93
CA LEU A 596 12.38 -34.32 -22.31
C LEU A 596 11.85 -35.32 -23.36
N ARG A 597 11.50 -36.54 -22.95
CA ARG A 597 10.96 -37.55 -23.86
C ARG A 597 9.44 -37.50 -23.98
N GLU A 598 8.75 -37.21 -22.88
CA GLU A 598 7.30 -37.44 -22.79
C GLU A 598 6.47 -36.18 -22.59
N LEU A 599 7.06 -35.10 -22.07
CA LEU A 599 6.31 -33.88 -21.70
C LEU A 599 6.76 -32.63 -22.47
N VAL A 600 8.04 -32.57 -22.84
CA VAL A 600 8.66 -31.36 -23.39
C VAL A 600 9.53 -31.74 -24.60
N THR A 601 9.20 -31.20 -25.78
CA THR A 601 10.13 -31.23 -26.92
C THR A 601 10.95 -29.94 -26.92
N MET A 602 12.28 -30.03 -26.90
CA MET A 602 13.16 -28.86 -26.87
C MET A 602 13.86 -28.64 -28.21
N HIS A 603 13.80 -27.41 -28.71
CA HIS A 603 14.42 -27.01 -29.97
C HIS A 603 15.88 -26.57 -29.80
N GLU A 604 16.58 -26.34 -30.92
CA GLU A 604 17.98 -25.88 -30.92
C GLU A 604 18.13 -24.43 -30.42
N ASP A 605 17.10 -23.61 -30.60
CA ASP A 605 17.05 -22.21 -30.17
C ASP A 605 16.58 -22.04 -28.71
N GLY A 606 16.43 -23.16 -27.98
CA GLY A 606 16.08 -23.21 -26.57
C GLY A 606 14.61 -23.02 -26.26
N THR A 607 13.76 -22.88 -27.27
CA THR A 607 12.31 -22.92 -27.07
C THR A 607 11.85 -24.36 -26.78
N ILE A 608 10.64 -24.48 -26.25
CA ILE A 608 10.04 -25.76 -25.93
C ILE A 608 8.65 -25.87 -26.54
N GLU A 609 8.20 -27.09 -26.79
CA GLU A 609 6.79 -27.44 -27.00
C GLU A 609 6.30 -28.32 -25.86
N LEU A 610 5.09 -28.03 -25.39
CA LEU A 610 4.46 -28.82 -24.35
C LEU A 610 3.54 -29.87 -24.95
N GLN A 611 3.61 -31.08 -24.40
CA GLN A 611 2.77 -32.17 -24.86
C GLN A 611 1.27 -31.82 -24.73
N ALA A 612 0.54 -31.95 -25.83
CA ALA A 612 -0.87 -31.59 -25.89
C ALA A 612 -1.69 -32.39 -24.86
N GLY A 613 -2.51 -31.70 -24.08
CA GLY A 613 -3.36 -32.32 -23.05
C GLY A 613 -2.65 -32.72 -21.75
N ALA A 614 -1.32 -32.60 -21.66
CA ALA A 614 -0.57 -32.88 -20.43
C ALA A 614 -0.74 -31.78 -19.35
N PHE A 615 -1.13 -30.58 -19.78
CA PHE A 615 -1.26 -29.41 -18.91
C PHE A 615 -2.60 -28.69 -19.08
N SER A 616 -3.09 -28.08 -18.01
CA SER A 616 -4.25 -27.18 -18.00
C SER A 616 -3.82 -25.76 -17.64
N TRP A 617 -4.36 -24.78 -18.35
CA TRP A 617 -4.12 -23.36 -18.08
C TRP A 617 -5.37 -22.61 -17.65
N LEU A 618 -6.44 -23.34 -17.32
CA LEU A 618 -7.68 -22.75 -16.86
C LEU A 618 -7.56 -22.27 -15.43
N PRO A 619 -8.02 -21.04 -15.12
CA PRO A 619 -8.03 -20.55 -13.75
C PRO A 619 -8.84 -21.44 -12.81
N GLY A 620 -8.22 -21.79 -11.67
CA GLY A 620 -8.81 -22.61 -10.60
C GLY A 620 -8.69 -24.12 -10.80
N GLU A 621 -7.95 -24.58 -11.81
CA GLU A 621 -7.66 -26.00 -12.03
C GLU A 621 -6.17 -26.29 -11.82
N ALA A 622 -5.85 -27.53 -11.44
CA ALA A 622 -4.45 -27.97 -11.33
C ALA A 622 -3.74 -27.90 -12.69
N MET A 623 -2.52 -27.39 -12.72
CA MET A 623 -1.79 -27.19 -13.99
C MET A 623 -1.33 -28.50 -14.63
N THR A 624 -1.13 -29.56 -13.85
CA THR A 624 -0.76 -30.90 -14.33
C THR A 624 -1.95 -31.86 -14.29
N THR A 625 -2.08 -32.73 -15.29
CA THR A 625 -3.09 -33.80 -15.24
C THR A 625 -2.68 -34.95 -14.32
N PRO A 626 -3.63 -35.81 -13.87
CA PRO A 626 -3.32 -37.01 -13.11
C PRO A 626 -2.30 -37.93 -13.78
N GLU A 627 -2.33 -38.02 -15.12
CA GLU A 627 -1.37 -38.84 -15.89
C GLU A 627 0.05 -38.30 -15.77
N VAL A 628 0.23 -36.98 -15.83
CA VAL A 628 1.53 -36.32 -15.62
C VAL A 628 2.00 -36.52 -14.17
N ALA A 629 1.11 -36.38 -13.21
CA ALA A 629 1.41 -36.65 -11.81
C ALA A 629 1.94 -38.09 -11.61
N GLU A 630 1.22 -39.11 -12.11
CA GLU A 630 1.66 -40.50 -12.06
C GLU A 630 3.00 -40.73 -12.77
N LEU A 631 3.19 -40.14 -13.96
CA LEU A 631 4.45 -40.22 -14.71
C LEU A 631 5.66 -39.70 -13.90
N LEU A 632 5.41 -38.69 -13.07
CA LEU A 632 6.37 -38.01 -12.22
C LEU A 632 6.32 -38.50 -10.76
N GLY A 633 5.79 -39.71 -10.52
CA GLY A 633 5.89 -40.40 -9.24
C GLY A 633 4.78 -40.11 -8.22
N GLY A 634 3.63 -39.60 -8.66
CA GLY A 634 2.41 -39.51 -7.85
C GLY A 634 1.73 -38.12 -7.84
N PRO A 635 0.70 -37.93 -7.00
CA PRO A 635 -0.05 -36.68 -6.96
C PRO A 635 0.79 -35.48 -6.48
N ALA A 636 0.28 -34.26 -6.70
CA ALA A 636 0.90 -33.05 -6.19
C ALA A 636 1.04 -33.09 -4.66
N ARG A 637 2.17 -32.59 -4.15
CA ARG A 637 2.40 -32.47 -2.71
C ARG A 637 1.39 -31.47 -2.14
N LYS A 638 0.71 -31.84 -1.06
CA LYS A 638 -0.16 -30.91 -0.35
C LYS A 638 0.69 -29.81 0.31
N PRO A 639 0.29 -28.52 0.23
CA PRO A 639 0.95 -27.45 0.97
C PRO A 639 1.14 -27.81 2.45
N GLY A 640 2.31 -27.49 3.00
CA GLY A 640 2.68 -27.82 4.39
C GLY A 640 3.06 -29.28 4.68
N ALA A 641 2.85 -30.23 3.76
CA ALA A 641 3.33 -31.61 3.94
C ALA A 641 4.87 -31.68 3.87
N PRO A 642 5.53 -32.66 4.51
CA PRO A 642 6.98 -32.81 4.43
C PRO A 642 7.47 -32.92 2.97
N ILE A 643 8.57 -32.24 2.66
CA ILE A 643 9.27 -32.37 1.38
C ILE A 643 9.98 -33.73 1.38
N THR A 644 9.79 -34.52 0.33
CA THR A 644 10.42 -35.85 0.19
C THR A 644 11.53 -35.83 -0.87
N ALA A 645 12.29 -36.93 -0.95
CA ALA A 645 13.29 -37.12 -2.00
C ALA A 645 12.71 -36.99 -3.42
N ARG A 646 11.42 -37.29 -3.60
CA ARG A 646 10.74 -37.12 -4.89
C ARG A 646 10.71 -35.65 -5.30
N GLU A 647 10.28 -34.75 -4.43
CA GLU A 647 10.20 -33.31 -4.75
C GLU A 647 11.61 -32.72 -4.95
N GLN A 648 12.60 -33.20 -4.21
CA GLN A 648 14.02 -32.85 -4.41
C GLN A 648 14.51 -33.27 -5.80
N ASP A 649 14.28 -34.53 -6.18
CA ASP A 649 14.67 -35.09 -7.48
C ASP A 649 13.92 -34.40 -8.64
N LEU A 650 12.64 -34.07 -8.45
CA LEU A 650 11.85 -33.30 -9.41
C LEU A 650 12.40 -31.89 -9.59
N ALA A 651 12.65 -31.15 -8.51
CA ALA A 651 13.23 -29.81 -8.57
C ALA A 651 14.59 -29.82 -9.29
N CYS A 652 15.45 -30.79 -8.98
CA CYS A 652 16.75 -30.96 -9.64
C CYS A 652 16.59 -31.25 -11.13
N SER A 653 15.65 -32.12 -11.50
CA SER A 653 15.34 -32.47 -12.89
C SER A 653 14.81 -31.29 -13.70
N VAL A 654 13.89 -30.51 -13.11
CA VAL A 654 13.29 -29.33 -13.74
C VAL A 654 14.34 -28.24 -13.94
N ARG A 655 15.20 -28.00 -12.96
CA ARG A 655 16.33 -27.07 -13.09
C ARG A 655 17.24 -27.48 -14.25
N ALA A 656 17.56 -28.77 -14.39
CA ALA A 656 18.40 -29.26 -15.48
C ALA A 656 17.76 -29.00 -16.87
N VAL A 657 16.46 -29.26 -17.01
CA VAL A 657 15.71 -29.00 -18.26
C VAL A 657 15.66 -27.51 -18.58
N VAL A 658 15.34 -26.67 -17.59
CA VAL A 658 15.30 -25.20 -17.75
C VAL A 658 16.68 -24.63 -18.06
N GLY A 659 17.73 -25.13 -17.41
CA GLY A 659 19.12 -24.73 -17.65
C GLY A 659 19.59 -25.05 -19.07
N GLU A 660 19.24 -26.22 -19.60
CA GLU A 660 19.54 -26.58 -20.99
C GLU A 660 18.82 -25.66 -21.99
N ALA A 661 17.53 -25.39 -21.78
CA ALA A 661 16.77 -24.44 -22.60
C ALA A 661 17.41 -23.04 -22.56
N LEU A 662 17.82 -22.58 -21.38
CA LEU A 662 18.44 -21.28 -21.18
C LEU A 662 19.79 -21.14 -21.90
N VAL A 663 20.66 -22.15 -21.84
CA VAL A 663 21.95 -22.14 -22.54
C VAL A 663 21.76 -22.08 -24.06
N ARG A 664 20.80 -22.83 -24.61
CA ARG A 664 20.47 -22.79 -26.04
C ARG A 664 19.90 -21.43 -26.47
N ALA A 665 18.96 -20.90 -25.69
CA ALA A 665 18.39 -19.57 -25.93
C ALA A 665 19.48 -18.47 -25.86
N ALA A 666 20.44 -18.58 -24.94
CA ALA A 666 21.57 -17.67 -24.84
C ALA A 666 22.48 -17.74 -26.08
N ARG A 667 22.78 -18.94 -26.60
CA ARG A 667 23.54 -19.11 -27.85
C ARG A 667 22.81 -18.50 -29.05
N PHE A 668 21.50 -18.74 -29.15
CA PHE A 668 20.68 -18.14 -30.19
C PHE A 668 20.62 -16.61 -30.07
N ALA A 669 20.47 -16.08 -28.86
CA ALA A 669 20.49 -14.64 -28.60
C ALA A 669 21.83 -14.01 -28.98
N HIS A 670 22.96 -14.62 -28.63
CA HIS A 670 24.28 -14.13 -29.01
C HIS A 670 24.45 -14.10 -30.53
N ALA A 671 24.09 -15.19 -31.22
CA ALA A 671 24.15 -15.25 -32.69
C ALA A 671 23.24 -14.20 -33.36
N ARG A 672 22.08 -13.89 -32.78
CA ARG A 672 21.12 -12.94 -33.34
C ARG A 672 21.46 -11.48 -33.07
N THR A 673 22.01 -11.18 -31.89
CA THR A 673 22.28 -9.82 -31.41
C THR A 673 23.70 -9.36 -31.69
N GLY A 674 24.68 -10.28 -31.71
CA GLY A 674 26.11 -9.95 -31.77
C GLY A 674 26.65 -9.26 -30.53
N GLU A 675 25.93 -9.28 -29.40
CA GLU A 675 26.38 -8.67 -28.15
C GLU A 675 27.23 -9.65 -27.33
N GLU A 676 28.28 -9.14 -26.67
CA GLU A 676 29.17 -9.92 -25.80
C GLU A 676 28.71 -9.98 -24.34
N LYS A 677 27.69 -9.17 -24.00
CA LYS A 677 27.14 -9.04 -22.64
C LYS A 677 25.69 -9.48 -22.61
N LEU A 678 25.29 -10.16 -21.53
CA LEU A 678 23.94 -10.68 -21.36
C LEU A 678 23.27 -10.12 -20.10
N VAL A 679 22.03 -9.65 -20.26
CA VAL A 679 21.10 -9.34 -19.17
C VAL A 679 20.03 -10.42 -19.11
N LEU A 680 19.88 -11.06 -17.95
CA LEU A 680 18.87 -12.07 -17.67
C LEU A 680 17.79 -11.53 -16.72
N THR A 681 16.53 -11.77 -17.07
CA THR A 681 15.37 -11.36 -16.28
C THR A 681 14.30 -12.44 -16.20
N GLY A 682 13.56 -12.45 -15.09
CA GLY A 682 12.45 -13.37 -14.83
C GLY A 682 12.83 -14.60 -13.97
N ALA A 683 11.86 -15.11 -13.22
CA ALA A 683 12.05 -16.16 -12.21
C ALA A 683 12.61 -17.47 -12.81
N VAL A 684 12.20 -17.79 -14.04
CA VAL A 684 12.60 -19.00 -14.76
C VAL A 684 14.06 -18.89 -15.23
N ALA A 685 14.48 -17.69 -15.67
CA ALA A 685 15.86 -17.43 -16.01
C ALA A 685 16.77 -17.58 -14.79
N GLN A 686 16.33 -17.11 -13.62
CA GLN A 686 17.06 -17.31 -12.37
C GLN A 686 17.17 -18.78 -11.96
N LEU A 687 16.12 -19.59 -12.18
CA LEU A 687 16.15 -21.04 -11.95
C LEU A 687 17.17 -21.72 -12.85
N GLY A 688 17.15 -21.45 -14.15
CA GLY A 688 18.09 -22.03 -15.11
C GLY A 688 19.54 -21.60 -14.90
N ALA A 689 19.78 -20.34 -14.49
CA ALA A 689 21.13 -19.82 -14.29
C ALA A 689 21.79 -20.29 -12.97
N ALA A 690 21.01 -20.84 -12.04
CA ALA A 690 21.46 -21.09 -10.67
C ALA A 690 22.50 -22.20 -10.51
N ASP A 691 22.65 -23.10 -11.50
CA ASP A 691 23.67 -24.15 -11.48
C ASP A 691 25.02 -23.69 -12.06
N GLY A 692 25.09 -22.45 -12.56
CA GLY A 692 26.30 -21.85 -13.12
C GLY A 692 26.62 -22.28 -14.56
N ARG A 693 25.86 -23.18 -15.17
CA ARG A 693 26.15 -23.70 -16.53
C ARG A 693 26.19 -22.59 -17.57
N LEU A 694 25.27 -21.64 -17.49
CA LEU A 694 25.24 -20.51 -18.43
C LEU A 694 26.52 -19.67 -18.35
N ALA A 695 27.10 -19.50 -17.16
CA ALA A 695 28.36 -18.77 -16.99
C ALA A 695 29.58 -19.55 -17.52
N SER A 696 29.54 -20.88 -17.52
CA SER A 696 30.64 -21.72 -18.01
C SER A 696 30.53 -22.16 -19.48
N GLU A 697 29.32 -22.35 -20.00
CA GLU A 697 29.02 -22.91 -21.33
C GLU A 697 28.41 -21.88 -22.31
N GLY A 698 27.99 -20.73 -21.78
CA GLY A 698 27.38 -19.65 -22.56
C GLY A 698 28.42 -18.84 -23.34
N PRO A 699 28.02 -18.15 -24.42
CA PRO A 699 28.95 -17.42 -25.28
C PRO A 699 29.28 -16.00 -24.80
N PHE A 700 28.76 -15.56 -23.65
CA PHE A 700 28.87 -14.16 -23.20
C PHE A 700 30.04 -13.97 -22.22
N GLU A 701 30.76 -12.85 -22.34
CA GLU A 701 31.88 -12.49 -21.47
C GLU A 701 31.42 -12.07 -20.06
N GLU A 702 30.30 -11.35 -20.00
CA GLU A 702 29.72 -10.85 -18.75
C GLU A 702 28.21 -11.11 -18.72
N ILE A 703 27.72 -11.57 -17.57
CA ILE A 703 26.30 -11.87 -17.34
C ILE A 703 25.81 -11.08 -16.15
N TRP A 704 24.74 -10.32 -16.35
CA TRP A 704 24.00 -9.64 -15.30
C TRP A 704 22.65 -10.31 -15.10
N ILE A 705 22.37 -10.77 -13.88
CA ILE A 705 21.08 -11.36 -13.50
C ILE A 705 20.33 -10.34 -12.65
N HIS A 706 19.16 -9.90 -13.10
CA HIS A 706 18.36 -8.97 -12.31
C HIS A 706 17.88 -9.65 -11.02
N PRO A 707 18.12 -9.07 -9.83
CA PRO A 707 17.81 -9.72 -8.54
C PRO A 707 16.30 -9.80 -8.26
N VAL A 708 15.53 -8.85 -8.79
CA VAL A 708 14.06 -8.83 -8.63
C VAL A 708 13.42 -9.59 -9.78
N SER A 709 12.37 -10.36 -9.50
CA SER A 709 11.57 -11.05 -10.51
C SER A 709 10.08 -10.94 -10.19
N GLY A 710 9.22 -11.28 -11.14
CA GLY A 710 7.76 -11.25 -10.94
C GLY A 710 7.17 -9.85 -11.09
N ASP A 711 6.03 -9.61 -10.44
CA ASP A 711 5.21 -8.42 -10.66
C ASP A 711 5.89 -7.12 -10.20
N ALA A 712 6.69 -7.16 -9.13
CA ALA A 712 7.46 -6.00 -8.69
C ALA A 712 8.54 -5.60 -9.72
N ALA A 713 9.27 -6.57 -10.29
CA ALA A 713 10.25 -6.29 -11.34
C ALA A 713 9.58 -5.68 -12.57
N ALA A 714 8.40 -6.17 -12.92
CA ALA A 714 7.67 -5.65 -14.06
C ALA A 714 7.11 -4.24 -13.82
N ALA A 715 6.62 -3.93 -12.61
CA ALA A 715 6.26 -2.57 -12.22
C ALA A 715 7.47 -1.61 -12.28
N MET A 716 8.64 -2.05 -11.78
CA MET A 716 9.89 -1.28 -11.85
C MET A 716 10.27 -0.99 -13.31
N GLY A 717 10.26 -2.01 -14.14
CA GLY A 717 10.64 -1.91 -15.54
C GLY A 717 9.70 -1.06 -16.38
N ALA A 718 8.39 -1.13 -16.12
CA ALA A 718 7.42 -0.24 -16.75
C ALA A 718 7.72 1.23 -16.40
N ALA A 719 7.98 1.54 -15.13
CA ALA A 719 8.34 2.90 -14.72
C ALA A 719 9.65 3.39 -15.38
N LEU A 720 10.67 2.53 -15.46
CA LEU A 720 11.95 2.84 -16.12
C LEU A 720 11.77 3.06 -17.63
N ALA A 721 10.96 2.22 -18.28
CA ALA A 721 10.61 2.39 -19.69
C ALA A 721 9.90 3.73 -19.93
N ALA A 722 8.93 4.11 -19.11
CA ALA A 722 8.26 5.39 -19.30
C ALA A 722 9.21 6.57 -19.04
N HIS A 723 10.11 6.46 -18.06
CA HIS A 723 11.08 7.50 -17.77
C HIS A 723 12.05 7.73 -18.95
N HIS A 724 12.62 6.67 -19.51
CA HIS A 724 13.62 6.79 -20.58
C HIS A 724 13.01 6.96 -21.98
N VAL A 725 11.95 6.21 -22.28
CA VAL A 725 11.37 6.14 -23.63
C VAL A 725 10.24 7.14 -23.83
N TYR A 726 9.31 7.25 -22.88
CA TYR A 726 8.15 8.13 -23.04
C TYR A 726 8.46 9.59 -22.69
N LEU A 727 9.19 9.82 -21.59
CA LEU A 727 9.63 11.16 -21.18
C LEU A 727 10.96 11.57 -21.85
N GLU A 728 11.55 10.69 -22.66
CA GLU A 728 12.77 10.96 -23.45
C GLU A 728 13.96 11.42 -22.59
N ASN A 729 14.02 10.94 -21.34
CA ASN A 729 15.13 11.26 -20.44
C ASN A 729 16.34 10.35 -20.72
N PRO A 730 17.54 10.92 -20.86
CA PRO A 730 18.73 10.13 -21.13
C PRO A 730 19.03 9.17 -19.98
N ARG A 731 19.56 7.99 -20.31
CA ARG A 731 20.11 7.09 -19.29
C ARG A 731 21.36 7.71 -18.70
N ALA A 732 21.29 8.15 -17.46
CA ALA A 732 22.48 8.43 -16.68
C ALA A 732 23.11 7.09 -16.27
N ARG A 733 24.41 6.90 -16.52
CA ARG A 733 25.12 5.79 -15.87
C ARG A 733 24.97 5.95 -14.37
N PRO A 734 24.56 4.90 -13.63
CA PRO A 734 24.52 4.96 -12.18
C PRO A 734 25.90 5.40 -11.67
N SER A 735 25.96 6.51 -10.92
CA SER A 735 27.21 6.98 -10.31
C SER A 735 27.70 6.05 -9.19
N ALA A 736 26.82 5.17 -8.72
CA ALA A 736 27.10 4.07 -7.80
C ALA A 736 26.33 2.81 -8.29
N PRO A 737 26.85 1.60 -8.04
CA PRO A 737 26.08 0.37 -8.27
C PRO A 737 24.75 0.44 -7.51
N GLN A 738 23.66 -0.03 -8.13
CA GLN A 738 22.39 -0.18 -7.42
C GLN A 738 22.59 -1.02 -6.15
N PRO A 739 21.86 -0.75 -5.05
CA PRO A 739 21.96 -1.51 -3.81
C PRO A 739 21.88 -3.01 -4.13
N SER A 740 22.93 -3.74 -3.76
CA SER A 740 23.12 -5.13 -4.18
C SER A 740 22.02 -6.08 -3.68
N GLY A 741 21.23 -5.65 -2.69
CA GLY A 741 20.16 -6.44 -2.07
C GLY A 741 18.73 -6.11 -2.49
N ALA A 742 18.50 -5.25 -3.50
CA ALA A 742 17.16 -4.87 -3.95
C ALA A 742 16.19 -4.41 -2.83
N ARG A 743 16.71 -3.68 -1.84
CA ARG A 743 15.99 -3.24 -0.63
C ARG A 743 15.11 -2.01 -0.89
N PHE A 744 14.09 -2.21 -1.71
CA PHE A 744 13.14 -1.16 -2.09
C PHE A 744 11.83 -1.19 -1.30
N GLY A 745 11.63 -2.18 -0.42
CA GLY A 745 10.45 -2.34 0.43
C GLY A 745 10.50 -1.56 1.74
N PRO A 746 9.42 -1.63 2.55
CA PRO A 746 9.26 -0.84 3.77
C PRO A 746 10.32 -1.12 4.83
N GLY A 747 10.71 -0.06 5.55
CA GLY A 747 11.50 -0.12 6.78
C GLY A 747 10.75 0.56 7.92
N TYR A 748 11.04 0.12 9.15
CA TYR A 748 10.40 0.62 10.36
C TYR A 748 11.47 1.19 11.29
N SER A 749 11.22 2.39 11.80
CA SER A 749 12.10 3.04 12.76
C SER A 749 12.06 2.34 14.12
N GLU A 750 13.11 2.53 14.92
CA GLU A 750 13.13 2.05 16.30
C GLU A 750 12.00 2.63 17.15
N ALA A 751 11.53 3.84 16.83
CA ALA A 751 10.37 4.45 17.50
C ALA A 751 9.05 3.75 17.13
N GLU A 752 8.87 3.30 15.88
CA GLU A 752 7.71 2.50 15.46
C GLU A 752 7.72 1.11 16.11
N ILE A 753 8.91 0.47 16.17
CA ILE A 753 9.07 -0.81 16.84
C ILE A 753 8.83 -0.68 18.35
N ALA A 754 9.37 0.38 18.98
CA ALA A 754 9.10 0.72 20.38
C ALA A 754 7.61 0.84 20.64
N ALA A 755 6.95 1.67 19.83
CA ALA A 755 5.53 1.92 19.94
C ALA A 755 4.74 0.61 19.86
N PHE A 756 5.11 -0.31 18.96
CA PHE A 756 4.46 -1.61 18.82
C PHE A 756 4.60 -2.45 20.08
N VAL A 757 5.82 -2.67 20.54
CA VAL A 757 6.11 -3.54 21.68
C VAL A 757 5.52 -2.98 22.97
N GLU A 758 5.65 -1.67 23.21
CA GLU A 758 5.14 -0.99 24.41
C GLU A 758 3.60 -0.93 24.44
N THR A 759 2.95 -0.69 23.29
CA THR A 759 1.49 -0.59 23.23
C THR A 759 0.80 -1.93 23.46
N HIS A 760 1.47 -3.03 23.14
CA HIS A 760 0.98 -4.39 23.37
C HIS A 760 1.53 -5.01 24.66
N ASP A 761 2.31 -4.25 25.44
CA ASP A 761 2.93 -4.70 26.69
C ASP A 761 3.69 -6.03 26.55
N LEU A 762 4.46 -6.15 25.46
CA LEU A 762 5.19 -7.38 25.14
C LEU A 762 6.50 -7.47 25.94
N PRO A 763 6.76 -8.58 26.66
CA PRO A 763 8.03 -8.77 27.37
C PRO A 763 9.23 -8.79 26.42
N HIS A 764 10.19 -7.88 26.63
CA HIS A 764 11.35 -7.73 25.75
C HIS A 764 12.56 -7.15 26.49
N ARG A 765 13.73 -7.28 25.87
CA ARG A 765 14.97 -6.59 26.26
C ARG A 765 15.41 -5.65 25.15
N THR A 766 15.63 -4.38 25.47
CA THR A 766 16.28 -3.42 24.55
C THR A 766 17.80 -3.54 24.69
N LEU A 767 18.52 -3.77 23.59
CA LEU A 767 19.96 -4.02 23.57
C LEU A 767 20.64 -3.17 22.50
N GLU A 768 21.89 -2.77 22.75
CA GLU A 768 22.76 -2.26 21.69
C GLU A 768 23.04 -3.36 20.66
N ILE A 769 23.31 -2.98 19.41
CA ILE A 769 23.45 -3.90 18.27
C ILE A 769 24.46 -5.02 18.56
N SER A 770 25.62 -4.68 19.13
CA SER A 770 26.67 -5.66 19.45
C SER A 770 26.25 -6.65 20.55
N ALA A 771 25.49 -6.19 21.56
CA ALA A 771 24.95 -7.04 22.61
C ALA A 771 23.82 -7.93 22.10
N LEU A 772 22.95 -7.40 21.23
CA LEU A 772 21.92 -8.15 20.54
C LEU A 772 22.55 -9.26 19.69
N ALA A 773 23.57 -8.93 18.90
CA ALA A 773 24.31 -9.88 18.08
C ALA A 773 24.92 -11.01 18.92
N GLY A 774 25.52 -10.69 20.07
CA GLY A 774 26.05 -11.68 20.99
C GLY A 774 25.00 -12.65 21.55
N GLU A 775 23.82 -12.14 21.95
CA GLU A 775 22.72 -12.97 22.47
C GLU A 775 22.11 -13.85 21.37
N VAL A 776 21.92 -13.30 20.16
CA VAL A 776 21.42 -14.07 19.00
C VAL A 776 22.41 -15.15 18.60
N ALA A 777 23.70 -14.83 18.49
CA ALA A 777 24.76 -15.79 18.17
C ALA A 777 24.80 -16.95 19.16
N LYS A 778 24.68 -16.64 20.47
CA LYS A 778 24.59 -17.65 21.52
C LYS A 778 23.35 -18.54 21.33
N ALA A 779 22.18 -17.96 21.08
CA ALA A 779 20.94 -18.72 20.85
C ALA A 779 21.08 -19.68 19.66
N LEU A 780 21.61 -19.19 18.53
CA LEU A 780 21.86 -20.01 17.34
C LEU A 780 22.85 -21.14 17.62
N ALA A 781 23.91 -20.89 18.40
CA ALA A 781 24.90 -21.90 18.76
C ALA A 781 24.34 -23.01 19.67
N GLU A 782 23.34 -22.67 20.49
CA GLU A 782 22.54 -23.60 21.32
C GLU A 782 21.51 -24.40 20.49
N GLY A 783 21.37 -24.11 19.19
CA GLY A 783 20.44 -24.79 18.28
C GLY A 783 19.03 -24.21 18.28
N LYS A 784 18.84 -22.99 18.81
CA LYS A 784 17.57 -22.26 18.74
C LYS A 784 17.34 -21.67 17.35
N VAL A 785 16.08 -21.49 16.99
CA VAL A 785 15.65 -20.82 15.76
C VAL A 785 15.34 -19.36 16.07
N VAL A 786 15.96 -18.44 15.32
CA VAL A 786 15.86 -17.00 15.56
C VAL A 786 15.24 -16.29 14.36
N GLY A 787 14.15 -15.56 14.56
CA GLY A 787 13.65 -14.60 13.57
C GLY A 787 14.38 -13.26 13.70
N VAL A 788 14.80 -12.68 12.57
CA VAL A 788 15.47 -11.38 12.51
C VAL A 788 14.65 -10.44 11.62
N PHE A 789 14.22 -9.32 12.21
CA PHE A 789 13.49 -8.25 11.56
C PHE A 789 14.28 -6.94 11.72
N THR A 790 14.92 -6.46 10.66
CA THR A 790 15.69 -5.21 10.67
C THR A 790 15.64 -4.51 9.31
N GLY A 791 15.85 -3.19 9.29
CA GLY A 791 16.04 -2.42 8.06
C GLY A 791 14.87 -2.48 7.06
N ARG A 792 15.18 -2.07 5.82
CA ARG A 792 14.25 -2.11 4.70
C ARG A 792 14.10 -3.53 4.16
N MET A 793 12.86 -3.89 3.87
CA MET A 793 12.52 -5.16 3.24
C MET A 793 13.08 -5.22 1.81
N GLU A 794 13.67 -6.37 1.49
CA GLU A 794 14.03 -6.79 0.14
C GLU A 794 12.82 -6.96 -0.78
N VAL A 795 13.01 -6.73 -2.08
CA VAL A 795 12.00 -7.01 -3.11
C VAL A 795 12.43 -8.22 -3.91
N GLY A 796 11.48 -9.13 -4.14
CA GLY A 796 11.73 -10.42 -4.77
C GLY A 796 12.15 -11.49 -3.74
N PRO A 797 11.95 -12.78 -4.07
CA PRO A 797 11.91 -13.83 -3.05
C PRO A 797 13.28 -14.43 -2.70
N ARG A 798 14.39 -13.80 -3.13
CA ARG A 798 15.73 -14.41 -3.11
C ARG A 798 16.81 -13.63 -2.36
N ALA A 799 16.46 -12.54 -1.69
CA ALA A 799 17.46 -11.78 -0.97
C ALA A 799 17.51 -12.25 0.50
N PRO A 800 18.66 -12.76 0.99
CA PRO A 800 18.89 -12.80 2.42
C PRO A 800 19.00 -11.35 2.89
N GLY A 801 17.97 -10.90 3.61
CA GLY A 801 17.81 -9.50 3.95
C GLY A 801 17.24 -9.31 5.33
N GLY A 802 16.50 -8.22 5.48
CA GLY A 802 16.00 -7.75 6.76
C GLY A 802 14.88 -8.60 7.35
N ARG A 803 14.40 -9.62 6.63
CA ARG A 803 13.30 -10.50 7.02
C ARG A 803 13.73 -11.97 6.91
N VAL A 804 14.54 -12.44 7.87
CA VAL A 804 15.15 -13.77 7.80
C VAL A 804 14.93 -14.60 9.07
N ILE A 805 14.74 -15.90 8.91
CA ILE A 805 14.81 -16.91 9.98
C ILE A 805 16.17 -17.58 9.90
N LEU A 806 16.88 -17.58 11.02
CA LEU A 806 18.22 -18.16 11.17
C LEU A 806 18.17 -19.40 12.06
N ALA A 807 18.95 -20.42 11.69
CA ALA A 807 19.15 -21.62 12.50
C ALA A 807 20.58 -22.17 12.34
N GLY A 808 21.21 -22.59 13.44
CA GLY A 808 22.51 -23.26 13.39
C GLY A 808 22.39 -24.71 12.90
N VAL A 809 23.26 -25.13 11.98
CA VAL A 809 23.27 -26.48 11.39
C VAL A 809 24.55 -27.22 11.79
N ARG A 810 24.41 -28.51 12.17
CA ARG A 810 25.54 -29.40 12.49
C ARG A 810 25.96 -30.16 11.22
N ASP A 811 27.26 -30.34 11.05
CA ASP A 811 27.88 -31.26 10.08
C ASP A 811 27.77 -30.93 8.57
N GLU A 812 27.26 -29.75 8.18
CA GLU A 812 27.49 -29.22 6.83
C GLU A 812 28.71 -28.28 6.82
N PRO A 813 29.70 -28.50 5.93
CA PRO A 813 30.87 -27.63 5.84
C PRO A 813 30.38 -26.24 5.46
N ALA A 814 30.48 -25.28 6.40
CA ALA A 814 29.99 -23.90 6.30
C ALA A 814 29.61 -23.53 4.87
N ALA A 815 28.41 -23.94 4.45
CA ALA A 815 27.90 -23.50 3.18
C ALA A 815 27.80 -22.02 3.43
N ARG A 816 28.69 -21.24 2.81
CA ARG A 816 28.65 -19.79 2.84
C ARG A 816 27.26 -19.49 2.31
N THR A 817 26.30 -19.37 3.20
CA THR A 817 25.01 -18.84 2.88
C THR A 817 25.38 -17.54 2.21
N GLY A 818 24.90 -17.32 0.98
CA GLY A 818 25.08 -16.05 0.27
C GLY A 818 24.39 -14.88 0.98
N LEU A 819 24.25 -14.97 2.31
CA LEU A 819 23.66 -14.06 3.27
C LEU A 819 24.23 -12.65 3.13
N PHE A 820 25.46 -12.55 2.62
CA PHE A 820 26.08 -11.28 2.28
C PHE A 820 26.23 -11.11 0.78
N ALA A 821 25.34 -10.31 0.20
CA ALA A 821 25.66 -9.55 -1.00
C ALA A 821 26.78 -8.53 -0.67
N ALA A 822 27.56 -8.12 -1.67
CA ALA A 822 28.57 -7.09 -1.51
C ALA A 822 27.94 -5.79 -0.97
N GLY A 823 28.44 -5.22 0.14
CA GLY A 823 27.89 -4.00 0.76
C GLY A 823 26.94 -4.24 1.96
N ALA A 824 26.68 -5.50 2.34
CA ALA A 824 25.76 -5.82 3.44
C ALA A 824 26.12 -5.18 4.79
N ARG A 825 27.39 -4.89 5.06
CA ARG A 825 27.85 -4.24 6.30
C ARG A 825 27.26 -2.83 6.48
N ASP A 826 27.18 -2.06 5.41
CA ASP A 826 26.72 -0.67 5.48
C ASP A 826 25.19 -0.58 5.43
N GLU A 827 24.54 -1.56 4.80
CA GLU A 827 23.10 -1.54 4.57
C GLU A 827 22.26 -2.34 5.59
N LEU A 828 22.83 -3.38 6.24
CA LEU A 828 22.19 -4.16 7.33
C LEU A 828 23.22 -4.45 8.45
N PRO A 829 23.61 -3.43 9.21
CA PRO A 829 24.63 -3.58 10.25
C PRO A 829 24.23 -4.61 11.31
N GLU A 830 22.95 -4.72 11.68
CA GLU A 830 22.50 -5.67 12.71
C GLU A 830 22.66 -7.13 12.24
N LEU A 831 22.23 -7.44 11.02
CA LEU A 831 22.37 -8.79 10.47
C LEU A 831 23.85 -9.15 10.27
N PHE A 832 24.65 -8.18 9.80
CA PHE A 832 26.08 -8.36 9.63
C PHE A 832 26.79 -8.68 10.95
N GLU A 833 26.50 -7.93 12.01
CA GLU A 833 27.04 -8.17 13.35
C GLU A 833 26.55 -9.51 13.92
N ILE A 834 25.27 -9.87 13.74
CA ILE A 834 24.72 -11.17 14.17
C ILE A 834 25.48 -12.34 13.54
N VAL A 835 25.64 -12.34 12.22
CA VAL A 835 26.31 -13.43 11.51
C VAL A 835 27.81 -13.45 11.86
N SER A 836 28.46 -12.30 11.94
CA SER A 836 29.88 -12.21 12.36
C SER A 836 30.09 -12.74 13.78
N ALA A 837 29.20 -12.40 14.71
CA ALA A 837 29.22 -12.90 16.08
C ALA A 837 28.97 -14.41 16.13
N PHE A 838 28.06 -14.94 15.30
CA PHE A 838 27.82 -16.38 15.18
C PHE A 838 29.05 -17.11 14.64
N GLU A 839 29.66 -16.65 13.55
CA GLU A 839 30.86 -17.26 12.98
C GLU A 839 32.01 -17.34 13.99
N ALA A 840 32.19 -16.28 14.80
CA ALA A 840 33.17 -16.26 15.88
C ALA A 840 32.86 -17.26 17.02
N HIS A 841 31.58 -17.54 17.27
CA HIS A 841 31.12 -18.41 18.37
C HIS A 841 30.90 -19.88 17.97
N ALA A 842 30.63 -20.13 16.70
CA ALA A 842 30.08 -21.39 16.19
C ALA A 842 31.11 -22.52 16.03
N GLY A 843 32.41 -22.21 16.07
CA GLY A 843 33.48 -23.22 16.03
C GLY A 843 33.45 -24.12 14.78
N GLY A 844 32.97 -23.62 13.65
CA GLY A 844 32.85 -24.37 12.38
C GLY A 844 31.45 -24.91 12.04
N LYS A 845 30.41 -24.64 12.83
CA LYS A 845 29.02 -24.95 12.46
C LYS A 845 28.53 -24.05 11.31
N GLY A 846 27.65 -24.58 10.46
CA GLY A 846 26.97 -23.83 9.41
C GLY A 846 25.79 -23.00 9.93
N LEU A 847 25.40 -21.97 9.17
CA LEU A 847 24.22 -21.15 9.42
C LEU A 847 23.24 -21.30 8.26
N ALA A 848 22.02 -21.77 8.55
CA ALA A 848 20.92 -21.77 7.59
C ALA A 848 20.10 -20.49 7.72
N ALA A 849 19.60 -20.03 6.58
CA ALA A 849 18.71 -18.88 6.47
C ALA A 849 17.48 -19.24 5.62
N ALA A 850 16.31 -18.77 6.03
CA ALA A 850 15.07 -18.89 5.27
C ALA A 850 14.30 -17.56 5.32
N PRO A 851 13.43 -17.27 4.32
CA PRO A 851 12.55 -16.10 4.39
C PRO A 851 11.71 -16.12 5.67
N PHE A 852 11.52 -14.96 6.28
CA PHE A 852 10.69 -14.82 7.48
C PHE A 852 9.22 -14.81 7.12
N ALA A 853 8.64 -16.00 7.01
CA ALA A 853 7.24 -16.25 6.71
C ALA A 853 6.72 -17.49 7.45
N ALA A 854 5.41 -17.52 7.75
CA ALA A 854 4.76 -18.76 8.15
C ALA A 854 4.36 -19.57 6.90
N PRO A 855 4.18 -20.90 7.02
CA PRO A 855 3.78 -21.73 5.87
C PRO A 855 2.47 -21.25 5.24
N GLY A 856 2.49 -20.94 3.94
CA GLY A 856 1.31 -20.48 3.20
C GLY A 856 0.97 -18.99 3.37
N GLU A 857 1.87 -18.20 3.95
CA GLU A 857 1.71 -16.76 4.12
C GLU A 857 2.84 -15.98 3.44
N PRO A 858 2.59 -14.72 3.02
CA PRO A 858 3.64 -13.84 2.52
C PRO A 858 4.75 -13.58 3.56
N VAL A 859 5.92 -13.14 3.11
CA VAL A 859 7.00 -12.66 4.00
C VAL A 859 6.48 -11.56 4.93
N VAL A 860 6.90 -11.56 6.20
CA VAL A 860 6.45 -10.59 7.20
C VAL A 860 6.89 -9.17 6.80
N CYS A 861 5.94 -8.24 6.78
CA CYS A 861 6.19 -6.87 6.37
C CYS A 861 6.40 -5.97 7.59
N SER A 862 5.43 -6.00 8.52
CA SER A 862 5.37 -5.14 9.70
C SER A 862 5.83 -5.81 11.00
N PRO A 863 6.11 -5.05 12.08
CA PRO A 863 6.39 -5.61 13.40
C PRO A 863 5.29 -6.54 13.93
N ASP A 864 4.02 -6.24 13.61
CA ASP A 864 2.86 -7.06 13.95
C ASP A 864 2.90 -8.41 13.22
N ASP A 865 3.19 -8.41 11.91
CA ASP A 865 3.34 -9.63 11.12
C ASP A 865 4.49 -10.50 11.66
N ALA A 866 5.62 -9.88 12.01
CA ALA A 866 6.79 -10.55 12.54
C ALA A 866 6.50 -11.19 13.91
N TYR A 867 5.83 -10.47 14.81
CA TYR A 867 5.44 -10.99 16.12
C TYR A 867 4.42 -12.12 16.00
N ARG A 868 3.39 -11.97 15.14
CA ARG A 868 2.43 -13.06 14.88
C ARG A 868 3.13 -14.31 14.35
N CYS A 869 3.96 -14.17 13.32
CA CYS A 869 4.72 -15.28 12.74
C CYS A 869 5.62 -15.95 13.78
N PHE A 870 6.30 -15.15 14.61
CA PHE A 870 7.09 -15.63 15.75
C PHE A 870 6.24 -16.46 16.72
N MET A 871 5.04 -16.00 17.07
CA MET A 871 4.17 -16.69 18.02
C MET A 871 3.56 -17.99 17.48
N ILE A 872 3.25 -18.08 16.18
CA ILE A 872 2.65 -19.29 15.57
C ILE A 872 3.67 -20.31 15.04
N SER A 873 4.93 -19.90 14.86
CA SER A 873 5.99 -20.77 14.31
C SER A 873 6.76 -21.53 15.41
N LYS A 874 7.84 -22.23 15.03
CA LYS A 874 8.76 -22.91 15.97
C LYS A 874 9.95 -22.05 16.38
N MET A 875 9.93 -20.74 16.12
CA MET A 875 10.99 -19.83 16.55
C MET A 875 11.07 -19.76 18.08
N ASP A 876 12.27 -19.66 18.61
CA ASP A 876 12.51 -19.52 20.06
C ASP A 876 12.72 -18.06 20.46
N VAL A 877 13.35 -17.29 19.56
CA VAL A 877 13.79 -15.90 19.78
C VAL A 877 13.43 -15.05 18.57
N LEU A 878 13.04 -13.80 18.82
CA LEU A 878 12.83 -12.78 17.80
C LEU A 878 13.71 -11.56 18.10
N ALA A 879 14.58 -11.21 17.16
CA ALA A 879 15.26 -9.92 17.12
C ALA A 879 14.43 -8.96 16.26
N LEU A 880 13.70 -8.05 16.91
CA LEU A 880 12.81 -7.07 16.30
C LEU A 880 13.45 -5.68 16.45
N GLY A 881 14.17 -5.22 15.42
CA GLY A 881 15.08 -4.06 15.55
C GLY A 881 16.09 -4.30 16.66
N ASN A 882 16.23 -3.34 17.58
CA ASN A 882 17.11 -3.47 18.74
C ASN A 882 16.48 -4.22 19.95
N ARG A 883 15.34 -4.88 19.76
CA ARG A 883 14.60 -5.58 20.83
C ARG A 883 14.70 -7.09 20.68
N LEU A 884 15.09 -7.76 21.76
CA LEU A 884 15.13 -9.20 21.86
C LEU A 884 13.89 -9.70 22.61
N LEU A 885 13.08 -10.52 21.94
CA LEU A 885 11.91 -11.19 22.51
C LEU A 885 12.18 -12.69 22.60
N VAL A 886 11.83 -13.29 23.73
CA VAL A 886 11.95 -14.73 23.98
C VAL A 886 10.57 -15.32 24.08
N LYS A 887 10.31 -16.41 23.33
CA LYS A 887 8.95 -16.94 23.14
C LYS A 887 8.32 -17.43 24.44
N ALA A 888 9.14 -18.03 25.31
CA ALA A 888 8.71 -18.54 26.61
C ALA A 888 8.19 -17.45 27.56
N ASP A 889 8.61 -16.20 27.35
CA ASP A 889 8.22 -15.06 28.18
C ASP A 889 6.97 -14.36 27.65
N GLN A 890 6.52 -14.68 26.43
CA GLN A 890 5.42 -13.98 25.79
C GLN A 890 4.05 -14.42 26.32
N PRO A 891 3.04 -13.54 26.32
CA PRO A 891 1.68 -13.91 26.66
C PRO A 891 1.15 -15.01 25.72
N PRO A 892 0.22 -15.86 26.20
CA PRO A 892 -0.37 -16.91 25.37
C PRO A 892 -0.98 -16.32 24.10
N TRP A 893 -0.57 -16.83 22.94
CA TRP A 893 -1.20 -16.44 21.69
C TRP A 893 -2.61 -17.06 21.63
N PRO A 894 -3.67 -16.28 21.35
CA PRO A 894 -5.01 -16.82 21.22
C PRO A 894 -5.00 -17.91 20.14
N ALA A 895 -5.53 -19.09 20.44
CA ALA A 895 -5.83 -20.05 19.38
C ALA A 895 -6.80 -19.38 18.41
N GLU A 896 -6.42 -19.23 17.15
CA GLU A 896 -7.32 -18.69 16.14
C GLU A 896 -8.55 -19.60 16.03
N GLU A 897 -9.72 -19.09 16.43
CA GLU A 897 -10.97 -19.57 15.84
C GLU A 897 -10.87 -19.21 14.36
N GLY A 898 -10.69 -20.25 13.52
CA GLY A 898 -10.38 -20.12 12.10
C GLY A 898 -11.11 -18.95 11.46
N GLY A 899 -10.31 -17.99 10.97
CA GLY A 899 -10.81 -16.82 10.27
C GLY A 899 -11.80 -17.25 9.20
N GLY A 900 -13.03 -16.76 9.31
CA GLY A 900 -14.06 -17.02 8.32
C GLY A 900 -13.52 -16.68 6.94
N GLN A 901 -13.54 -17.67 6.05
CA GLN A 901 -13.41 -17.43 4.63
C GLN A 901 -14.40 -16.32 4.27
N LEU A 902 -13.87 -15.17 3.85
CA LEU A 902 -14.66 -14.20 3.11
C LEU A 902 -15.17 -14.94 1.88
N SER A 903 -16.45 -15.28 1.90
CA SER A 903 -17.14 -15.83 0.75
C SER A 903 -17.10 -14.77 -0.35
N ASP A 904 -16.43 -15.09 -1.45
CA ASP A 904 -16.57 -14.39 -2.72
C ASP A 904 -18.00 -14.59 -3.25
N ASP A 905 -18.95 -13.86 -2.66
CA ASP A 905 -20.28 -13.69 -3.23
C ASP A 905 -20.29 -12.39 -4.04
N ALA A 906 -19.90 -12.51 -5.30
CA ALA A 906 -20.13 -11.51 -6.33
C ALA A 906 -21.18 -12.01 -7.34
N SER A 907 -22.40 -11.47 -7.18
CA SER A 907 -23.40 -11.17 -8.21
C SER A 907 -23.80 -12.27 -9.20
N THR A 908 -24.95 -12.90 -8.94
CA THR A 908 -25.83 -13.46 -9.97
C THR A 908 -26.69 -12.36 -10.59
N GLY A 909 -26.12 -11.65 -11.56
CA GLY A 909 -26.87 -10.85 -12.53
C GLY A 909 -26.38 -11.23 -13.93
N ASP A 910 -27.29 -11.69 -14.80
CA ASP A 910 -27.05 -11.91 -16.25
C ASP A 910 -26.27 -13.15 -16.74
N ALA A 911 -26.36 -14.28 -16.04
CA ALA A 911 -25.85 -15.57 -16.55
C ALA A 911 -26.43 -15.96 -17.93
N GLN A 912 -27.68 -15.56 -18.24
CA GLN A 912 -28.30 -15.80 -19.56
C GLN A 912 -27.71 -14.93 -20.68
N ALA A 913 -27.30 -13.69 -20.40
CA ALA A 913 -26.76 -12.79 -21.43
C ALA A 913 -25.31 -13.18 -21.80
N LEU A 914 -24.47 -13.51 -20.81
CA LEU A 914 -23.17 -14.18 -21.03
C LEU A 914 -23.34 -15.53 -21.74
N GLY A 915 -24.45 -16.22 -21.44
CA GLY A 915 -25.02 -17.36 -22.15
C GLY A 915 -24.89 -17.23 -23.66
N ALA A 916 -25.59 -16.22 -24.18
CA ALA A 916 -25.65 -15.89 -25.58
C ALA A 916 -24.29 -15.47 -26.15
N VAL A 917 -23.58 -14.53 -25.51
CA VAL A 917 -22.29 -14.00 -26.00
C VAL A 917 -21.24 -15.10 -26.18
N PHE A 918 -21.20 -16.08 -25.28
CA PHE A 918 -20.29 -17.22 -25.42
C PHE A 918 -20.53 -18.00 -26.72
N GLN A 919 -21.80 -18.24 -27.07
CA GLN A 919 -22.15 -19.02 -28.26
C GLN A 919 -22.05 -18.20 -29.54
N SER A 920 -22.53 -16.95 -29.53
CA SER A 920 -22.62 -16.10 -30.73
C SER A 920 -21.30 -15.44 -31.11
N ASP A 921 -20.44 -15.10 -30.14
CA ASP A 921 -19.27 -14.25 -30.37
C ASP A 921 -17.96 -14.91 -29.91
N PHE A 922 -17.93 -15.54 -28.74
CA PHE A 922 -16.71 -16.19 -28.24
C PHE A 922 -16.31 -17.41 -29.07
N LEU A 923 -17.19 -18.39 -29.31
CA LEU A 923 -16.82 -19.58 -30.07
C LEU A 923 -16.29 -19.25 -31.49
N PRO A 924 -16.90 -18.32 -32.25
CA PRO A 924 -16.30 -17.83 -33.50
C PRO A 924 -14.95 -17.12 -33.32
N ALA A 925 -14.80 -16.27 -32.29
CA ALA A 925 -13.53 -15.60 -32.01
C ALA A 925 -12.42 -16.58 -31.60
N ALA A 926 -12.74 -17.55 -30.75
CA ALA A 926 -11.85 -18.63 -30.33
C ALA A 926 -11.41 -19.47 -31.53
N SER A 927 -12.34 -19.84 -32.42
CA SER A 927 -12.03 -20.53 -33.67
C SER A 927 -11.11 -19.72 -34.59
N ALA A 928 -11.35 -18.40 -34.72
CA ALA A 928 -10.47 -17.52 -35.50
C ALA A 928 -9.07 -17.32 -34.87
N LEU A 929 -8.98 -17.28 -33.53
CA LEU A 929 -7.73 -17.17 -32.78
C LEU A 929 -6.90 -18.47 -32.82
N LEU A 930 -7.58 -19.64 -32.83
CA LEU A 930 -6.96 -20.97 -32.95
C LEU A 930 -6.67 -21.36 -34.41
N GLY A 931 -7.51 -20.96 -35.37
CA GLY A 931 -7.36 -21.24 -36.80
C GLY A 931 -6.18 -20.51 -37.47
N GLY A 932 -5.49 -19.65 -36.73
CA GLY A 932 -4.17 -19.12 -37.06
C GLY A 932 -3.00 -19.92 -36.46
N ALA A 933 -3.21 -21.18 -36.08
CA ALA A 933 -2.14 -22.06 -35.64
C ALA A 933 -1.03 -22.16 -36.71
N PRO A 934 0.25 -22.26 -36.31
CA PRO A 934 1.30 -22.66 -37.24
C PRO A 934 0.89 -23.94 -37.97
N ALA A 935 1.23 -24.07 -39.25
CA ALA A 935 1.01 -25.29 -40.01
C ALA A 935 1.45 -26.51 -39.19
N GLU A 936 0.71 -27.62 -39.24
CA GLU A 936 1.09 -28.87 -38.59
C GLU A 936 2.57 -29.19 -38.91
N GLY A 937 3.43 -29.16 -37.88
CA GLY A 937 4.88 -29.37 -38.00
C GLY A 937 5.77 -28.12 -37.87
N ALA A 938 5.25 -26.91 -37.73
CA ALA A 938 6.05 -25.73 -37.41
C ALA A 938 6.16 -25.58 -35.89
N GLY A 939 7.30 -26.03 -35.34
CA GLY A 939 7.52 -26.01 -33.92
C GLY A 939 7.55 -24.62 -33.27
N ALA A 940 7.55 -24.58 -31.93
CA ALA A 940 7.52 -23.36 -31.12
C ALA A 940 8.80 -22.52 -31.34
N THR A 941 8.94 -21.84 -32.46
CA THR A 941 10.15 -21.07 -32.80
C THR A 941 10.02 -19.61 -32.34
N TRP A 942 11.16 -18.98 -32.10
CA TRP A 942 11.22 -17.53 -31.92
C TRP A 942 10.59 -16.82 -33.13
N ARG A 943 9.50 -16.08 -32.90
CA ARG A 943 8.86 -15.27 -33.95
C ARG A 943 9.39 -13.85 -33.92
N GLU A 944 9.81 -13.37 -35.08
CA GLU A 944 10.31 -12.00 -35.25
C GLU A 944 9.18 -10.99 -35.06
N ALA A 945 9.47 -9.95 -34.27
CA ALA A 945 8.59 -8.80 -34.18
C ALA A 945 8.65 -8.02 -35.51
N ARG A 946 7.49 -7.77 -36.15
CA ARG A 946 7.45 -6.95 -37.36
C ARG A 946 7.87 -5.51 -37.04
N GLU A 947 8.74 -4.94 -37.88
CA GLU A 947 9.40 -3.61 -37.79
C GLU A 947 8.49 -2.40 -37.42
N LYS A 948 7.15 -2.54 -37.42
CA LYS A 948 6.20 -1.43 -37.17
C LYS A 948 6.06 -0.99 -35.70
N ARG A 949 6.74 -1.61 -34.74
CA ARG A 949 6.71 -1.21 -33.31
C ARG A 949 8.03 -0.69 -32.75
N LEU A 950 9.02 -0.47 -33.62
CA LEU A 950 10.34 0.03 -33.23
C LEU A 950 10.22 1.41 -32.57
N GLY A 951 10.29 1.44 -31.23
CA GLY A 951 10.65 2.62 -30.44
C GLY A 951 9.72 3.01 -29.29
N LYS A 952 8.43 2.66 -29.27
CA LYS A 952 7.51 3.12 -28.20
C LYS A 952 6.48 2.05 -27.80
N ASP A 953 6.95 0.96 -27.17
CA ASP A 953 6.07 0.00 -26.48
C ASP A 953 5.40 0.60 -25.24
N THR A 954 5.81 1.80 -24.82
CA THR A 954 5.10 2.62 -23.84
C THR A 954 4.12 3.57 -24.54
N LEU A 955 2.82 3.31 -24.40
CA LEU A 955 1.76 4.04 -25.09
C LEU A 955 0.79 4.68 -24.10
N PRO A 956 0.25 5.88 -24.37
CA PRO A 956 -0.82 6.44 -23.57
C PRO A 956 -2.08 5.57 -23.65
N ILE A 957 -2.77 5.43 -22.52
CA ILE A 957 -4.11 4.83 -22.49
C ILE A 957 -5.04 5.77 -23.29
N PRO A 958 -5.77 5.27 -24.29
CA PRO A 958 -6.68 6.09 -25.09
C PRO A 958 -7.73 6.80 -24.22
N ARG A 959 -7.97 8.09 -24.46
CA ARG A 959 -8.93 8.91 -23.69
C ARG A 959 -10.35 8.33 -23.63
N VAL A 960 -10.75 7.55 -24.63
CA VAL A 960 -12.06 6.88 -24.62
C VAL A 960 -12.18 5.87 -23.49
N LEU A 961 -11.08 5.21 -23.10
CA LEU A 961 -11.04 4.27 -21.98
C LEU A 961 -10.95 4.97 -20.62
N ASP A 962 -10.58 6.25 -20.59
CA ASP A 962 -10.57 7.12 -19.40
C ASP A 962 -11.93 7.84 -19.20
N ALA A 963 -12.91 7.62 -20.08
CA ALA A 963 -14.22 8.26 -20.01
C ALA A 963 -15.11 7.60 -18.92
N PRO A 964 -16.00 8.37 -18.25
CA PRO A 964 -16.94 7.80 -17.26
C PRO A 964 -17.94 6.80 -17.85
N THR A 965 -18.21 6.89 -19.15
CA THR A 965 -19.10 6.00 -19.89
C THR A 965 -18.41 5.61 -21.18
N LEU A 966 -18.27 4.30 -21.43
CA LEU A 966 -17.60 3.77 -22.61
C LEU A 966 -18.58 3.62 -23.77
N ASP A 967 -18.23 4.19 -24.93
CA ASP A 967 -18.87 3.81 -26.19
C ASP A 967 -18.32 2.43 -26.61
N PRO A 968 -19.16 1.39 -26.78
CA PRO A 968 -18.70 0.04 -27.04
C PRO A 968 -17.80 -0.10 -28.28
N ARG A 969 -18.11 0.63 -29.35
CA ARG A 969 -17.37 0.53 -30.63
C ARG A 969 -16.04 1.26 -30.54
N LEU A 970 -16.04 2.46 -29.98
CA LEU A 970 -14.81 3.24 -29.82
C LEU A 970 -13.87 2.61 -28.79
N ALA A 971 -14.41 2.07 -27.69
CA ALA A 971 -13.62 1.34 -26.70
C ALA A 971 -13.02 0.06 -27.31
N ALA A 972 -13.80 -0.74 -28.04
CA ALA A 972 -13.29 -1.93 -28.72
C ALA A 972 -12.19 -1.60 -29.76
N ALA A 973 -12.38 -0.53 -30.54
CA ALA A 973 -11.36 -0.06 -31.48
C ALA A 973 -10.09 0.41 -30.75
N ALA A 974 -10.23 1.11 -29.62
CA ALA A 974 -9.10 1.59 -28.82
C ALA A 974 -8.30 0.46 -28.16
N ILE A 975 -8.99 -0.59 -27.68
CA ILE A 975 -8.36 -1.77 -27.09
C ILE A 975 -7.63 -2.57 -28.17
N THR A 976 -8.28 -2.83 -29.31
CA THR A 976 -7.69 -3.62 -30.41
C THR A 976 -6.73 -2.84 -31.30
N ALA A 977 -6.56 -1.53 -31.10
CA ALA A 977 -5.61 -0.71 -31.86
C ALA A 977 -4.16 -1.19 -31.72
N SER A 978 -3.83 -1.85 -30.61
CA SER A 978 -2.55 -2.49 -30.35
C SER A 978 -2.48 -3.94 -30.86
N CYS A 979 -3.46 -4.45 -31.60
CA CYS A 979 -3.42 -5.80 -32.18
C CYS A 979 -3.06 -5.76 -33.68
N GLU A 980 -2.48 -6.83 -34.23
CA GLU A 980 -2.24 -6.92 -35.68
C GLU A 980 -3.57 -6.99 -36.45
N PRO A 981 -3.75 -6.24 -37.55
CA PRO A 981 -4.97 -6.34 -38.34
C PRO A 981 -5.16 -7.74 -38.93
N GLY A 982 -6.33 -8.34 -38.71
CA GLY A 982 -6.65 -9.66 -39.24
C GLY A 982 -8.00 -10.18 -38.77
N PRO A 983 -8.41 -11.37 -39.24
CA PRO A 983 -9.69 -11.99 -38.87
C PRO A 983 -9.86 -12.18 -37.36
N GLY A 984 -8.78 -12.57 -36.66
CA GLY A 984 -8.75 -12.74 -35.21
C GLY A 984 -8.99 -11.42 -34.46
N THR A 985 -8.26 -10.36 -34.82
CA THR A 985 -8.43 -9.03 -34.22
C THR A 985 -9.81 -8.43 -34.50
N ALA A 986 -10.35 -8.61 -35.71
CA ALA A 986 -11.70 -8.18 -36.02
C ALA A 986 -12.76 -8.94 -35.20
N ALA A 987 -12.54 -10.23 -34.94
CA ALA A 987 -13.41 -11.03 -34.07
C ALA A 987 -13.29 -10.60 -32.60
N LEU A 988 -12.08 -10.33 -32.12
CA LEU A 988 -11.81 -9.81 -30.77
C LEU A 988 -12.51 -8.46 -30.56
N GLY A 989 -12.42 -7.55 -31.53
CA GLY A 989 -13.08 -6.24 -31.47
C GLY A 989 -14.61 -6.35 -31.38
N ARG A 990 -15.23 -7.27 -32.15
CA ARG A 990 -16.67 -7.54 -32.04
C ARG A 990 -17.06 -8.08 -30.67
N LEU A 991 -16.27 -9.03 -30.15
CA LEU A 991 -16.50 -9.61 -28.83
C LEU A 991 -16.44 -8.53 -27.74
N ILE A 992 -15.41 -7.68 -27.73
CA ILE A 992 -15.26 -6.60 -26.75
C ILE A 992 -16.44 -5.63 -26.81
N ALA A 993 -16.81 -5.16 -28.01
CA ALA A 993 -17.95 -4.26 -28.16
C ALA A 993 -19.23 -4.89 -27.59
N ARG A 994 -19.45 -6.19 -27.85
CA ARG A 994 -20.63 -6.89 -27.35
C ARG A 994 -20.63 -7.05 -25.83
N LEU A 995 -19.47 -7.34 -25.23
CA LEU A 995 -19.33 -7.43 -23.77
C LEU A 995 -19.66 -6.09 -23.08
N ILE A 996 -19.25 -4.96 -23.67
CA ILE A 996 -19.58 -3.62 -23.15
C ILE A 996 -21.08 -3.32 -23.33
N GLU A 997 -21.68 -3.68 -24.47
CA GLU A 997 -23.11 -3.47 -24.75
C GLU A 997 -24.05 -4.17 -23.77
N VAL A 998 -23.66 -5.34 -23.25
CA VAL A 998 -24.47 -6.13 -22.31
C VAL A 998 -24.46 -5.51 -20.90
N GLY A 999 -23.75 -4.39 -20.68
CA GLY A 999 -23.87 -3.58 -19.47
C GLY A 999 -23.13 -4.15 -18.26
N MET A 1000 -22.07 -4.92 -18.49
CA MET A 1000 -21.28 -5.57 -17.44
C MET A 1000 -20.15 -4.70 -16.86
N LEU A 1001 -20.29 -3.37 -16.91
CA LEU A 1001 -19.28 -2.37 -16.56
C LEU A 1001 -19.72 -1.45 -15.43
#